data_AF-A0A1G2V881-F1
#
_entry.id   AF-A0A1G2V881-F1
#
_cell.length_a   1.000
_cell.length_b   1.000
_cell.length_c   1.000
_cell.angle_alpha   90.00
_cell.angle_beta   90.00
_cell.angle_gamma   90.00
#
_symmetry.space_group_name_H-M   'P 1'
#
loop_
_entity.id
_entity.type
_entity.pdbx_description
1 polymer ?
#
loop_
_entity_poly.entity_id
_entity_poly.type
_entity_poly.pdbx_seq_one_letter_code
_entity_poly.pdbx_strand_id
1 'polypeptide(L)'
;MSQTHKVSFLVVLALLFLLPIFFIPGGALNLEVAKSALFSFGIIVAVLVLLFEIWQEGKLDIPWHPFIFTVALLPLIYVLSALLSTPSSLSLLGYNFEAGTFGFMLLGSVVLILASIIFSDTLRVLQALGVFFISILIITLFVIIKIFFGGDVMVWGNFLTKTSNPIGNWTDLAVSFGLLSTITTLAIGMIPMKFSFRVLAYVAFVLGVVMLVIINFFTAFVLTFIVSVFLFIYFSRVEKDFFNTATPTYSALTNFMLRPTFLPAVLGLISLIFLINPTISATQGTLGDVISKAVKIQNIDVRPSLSATLNISKAVLSQDGLLGSGPNTFDRDWLIYKSVDVNTTPFWAVAFPFGIGFIPTQIATTGLVGSALWIAFFVLFTLVIFRVLNHLPESRDERFALISTLLLAILLWLSSFLYTPSGTMLMLAFIFSGIFMAVVRQNRAVSSRGLNLNQNTQVRLISTALMAVIALGALGLGWVGFNRTASVLYFQKAVDLSNVAGTSLVEIERQLEKAIKFSATDKYYIALSRINFAKAQVAASAITGTPEENKTNFEDALRKSIGAARSAVNINPAGYDNWVALGMIYGALISPPLSVEGAYENAQFAYSEARLRNPANPALLLLLARLELSRDDKETARSFIRRSLALKEDYADAYVFLAQLEIQDGNTTGAIASAEKLAVLMPDNPGIYFELGLLKYSNKDYNGALEAFKLALVSAPNYANAKYYLGLALIQLGRWDEAQAEFEALLITNPDSEEVRAVLESLRQKSSSL
;
A
#
# COMPACT_ATOMS: atom_id res chain seq x y z
N MET A 1 -23.92 16.65 -37.70
CA MET A 1 -24.65 15.91 -36.66
C MET A 1 -24.39 16.60 -35.34
N SER A 2 -25.44 16.97 -34.59
CA SER A 2 -25.29 17.47 -33.21
C SER A 2 -24.52 16.41 -32.42
N GLN A 3 -23.34 16.75 -31.91
CA GLN A 3 -22.56 15.85 -31.08
C GLN A 3 -23.25 15.76 -29.72
N THR A 4 -24.08 14.73 -29.53
CA THR A 4 -24.73 14.46 -28.25
C THR A 4 -23.67 14.24 -27.15
N HIS A 5 -24.00 14.67 -25.93
CA HIS A 5 -23.14 14.46 -24.75
C HIS A 5 -21.72 15.07 -24.83
N LYS A 6 -21.56 16.26 -25.42
CA LYS A 6 -20.24 16.87 -25.65
C LYS A 6 -19.52 17.23 -24.35
N VAL A 7 -20.22 17.73 -23.34
CA VAL A 7 -19.60 18.21 -22.09
C VAL A 7 -19.20 17.02 -21.22
N SER A 8 -20.07 16.02 -21.06
CA SER A 8 -19.73 14.81 -20.30
C SER A 8 -18.56 14.05 -20.93
N PHE A 9 -18.46 14.02 -22.27
CA PHE A 9 -17.28 13.51 -22.98
C PHE A 9 -15.99 14.25 -22.57
N LEU A 10 -15.99 15.58 -22.54
CA LEU A 10 -14.82 16.37 -22.15
C LEU A 10 -14.41 16.13 -20.69
N VAL A 11 -15.38 15.96 -19.78
CA VAL A 11 -15.10 15.64 -18.36
C VAL A 11 -14.40 14.29 -18.23
N VAL A 12 -14.91 13.24 -18.89
CA VAL A 12 -14.28 11.91 -18.84
C VAL A 12 -12.94 11.88 -19.57
N LEU A 13 -12.79 12.63 -20.65
CA LEU A 13 -11.51 12.80 -21.35
C LEU A 13 -10.47 13.48 -20.46
N ALA A 14 -10.85 14.53 -19.72
CA ALA A 14 -9.99 15.18 -18.75
C ALA A 14 -9.63 14.24 -17.59
N LEU A 15 -10.58 13.43 -17.11
CA LEU A 15 -10.31 12.42 -16.08
C LEU A 15 -9.29 11.39 -16.58
N LEU A 16 -9.44 10.89 -17.81
CA LEU A 16 -8.50 9.95 -18.42
C LEU A 16 -7.08 10.55 -18.57
N PHE A 17 -6.99 11.85 -18.88
CA PHE A 17 -5.71 12.57 -18.93
C PHE A 17 -5.07 12.68 -17.55
N LEU A 18 -5.85 13.09 -16.55
CA LEU A 18 -5.35 13.46 -15.22
C LEU A 18 -5.07 12.25 -14.34
N LEU A 19 -5.83 11.16 -14.48
CA LEU A 19 -5.70 9.95 -13.65
C LEU A 19 -4.25 9.48 -13.50
N PRO A 20 -3.44 9.34 -14.57
CA PRO A 20 -2.05 8.93 -14.42
C PRO A 20 -1.13 10.01 -13.81
N ILE A 21 -1.33 11.30 -14.11
CA ILE A 21 -0.35 12.37 -13.79
C ILE A 21 -0.70 13.24 -12.57
N PHE A 22 -1.94 13.20 -12.08
CA PHE A 22 -2.41 14.13 -11.06
C PHE A 22 -1.82 13.88 -9.67
N PHE A 23 -1.37 14.94 -9.01
CA PHE A 23 -1.00 14.97 -7.59
C PHE A 23 -1.16 16.40 -7.07
N ILE A 24 -1.16 16.59 -5.75
CA ILE A 24 -1.22 17.91 -5.13
C ILE A 24 0.18 18.27 -4.62
N PRO A 25 0.84 19.32 -5.18
CA PRO A 25 2.16 19.75 -4.71
C PRO A 25 2.17 20.15 -3.24
N GLY A 26 3.32 19.97 -2.58
CA GLY A 26 3.55 20.38 -1.19
C GLY A 26 3.26 19.30 -0.15
N GLY A 27 2.92 18.07 -0.57
CA GLY A 27 2.73 16.93 0.35
C GLY A 27 1.49 17.02 1.24
N ALA A 28 0.59 17.99 0.99
CA ALA A 28 -0.60 18.21 1.80
C ALA A 28 -1.57 17.02 1.82
N LEU A 29 -1.59 16.23 0.74
CA LEU A 29 -2.29 14.96 0.65
C LEU A 29 -1.34 13.91 0.09
N ASN A 30 -1.42 12.70 0.67
CA ASN A 30 -0.78 11.55 0.04
C ASN A 30 -1.38 11.31 -1.36
N LEU A 31 -0.60 10.62 -2.20
CA LEU A 31 -0.95 10.42 -3.61
C LEU A 31 -2.29 9.69 -3.77
N GLU A 32 -2.53 8.62 -3.01
CA GLU A 32 -3.75 7.82 -3.12
C GLU A 32 -5.02 8.62 -2.80
N VAL A 33 -4.98 9.47 -1.77
CA VAL A 33 -6.11 10.32 -1.37
C VAL A 33 -6.37 11.37 -2.45
N ALA A 34 -5.32 11.96 -3.01
CA ALA A 34 -5.46 12.90 -4.13
C ALA A 34 -6.08 12.23 -5.37
N LYS A 35 -5.65 11.00 -5.73
CA LYS A 35 -6.25 10.24 -6.84
C LYS A 35 -7.71 9.89 -6.58
N SER A 36 -8.03 9.47 -5.36
CA SER A 36 -9.38 9.13 -4.96
C SER A 36 -10.32 10.33 -5.00
N ALA A 37 -9.88 11.49 -4.52
CA ALA A 37 -10.60 12.74 -4.70
C ALA A 37 -10.81 13.05 -6.19
N LEU A 38 -9.77 12.96 -7.02
CA LEU A 38 -9.87 13.24 -8.45
C LEU A 38 -10.94 12.38 -9.14
N PHE A 39 -10.89 11.05 -8.98
CA PHE A 39 -11.86 10.20 -9.68
C PHE A 39 -13.25 10.27 -9.06
N SER A 40 -13.39 10.41 -7.74
CA SER A 40 -14.72 10.52 -7.11
C SER A 40 -15.42 11.81 -7.56
N PHE A 41 -14.78 12.97 -7.44
CA PHE A 41 -15.34 14.23 -7.92
C PHE A 41 -15.51 14.26 -9.44
N GLY A 42 -14.52 13.79 -10.20
CA GLY A 42 -14.57 13.78 -11.65
C GLY A 42 -15.73 12.95 -12.20
N ILE A 43 -15.97 11.77 -11.62
CA ILE A 43 -17.09 10.89 -12.00
C ILE A 43 -18.43 11.51 -11.59
N ILE A 44 -18.54 12.09 -10.39
CA ILE A 44 -19.77 12.75 -9.94
C ILE A 44 -20.13 13.92 -10.86
N VAL A 45 -19.16 14.76 -11.22
CA VAL A 45 -19.37 15.85 -12.19
C VAL A 45 -19.80 15.28 -13.55
N ALA A 46 -19.16 14.21 -14.02
CA ALA A 46 -19.53 13.56 -15.28
C ALA A 46 -20.98 13.03 -15.26
N VAL A 47 -21.42 12.43 -14.15
CA VAL A 47 -22.81 11.98 -13.96
C VAL A 47 -23.77 13.16 -14.02
N LEU A 48 -23.53 14.21 -13.24
CA LEU A 48 -24.44 15.37 -13.16
C LEU A 48 -24.58 16.07 -14.51
N VAL A 49 -23.46 16.24 -15.22
CA VAL A 49 -23.44 16.80 -16.57
C VAL A 49 -24.20 15.90 -17.55
N LEU A 50 -23.97 14.58 -17.52
CA LEU A 50 -24.67 13.67 -18.41
C LEU A 50 -26.18 13.68 -18.16
N LEU A 51 -26.62 13.65 -16.90
CA LEU A 51 -28.05 13.72 -16.55
C LEU A 51 -28.70 15.00 -17.08
N PHE A 52 -28.00 16.13 -17.00
CA PHE A 52 -28.46 17.39 -17.57
C PHE A 52 -28.55 17.35 -19.10
N GLU A 53 -27.56 16.79 -19.79
CA GLU A 53 -27.59 16.60 -21.24
C GLU A 53 -28.73 15.66 -21.68
N ILE A 54 -28.96 14.55 -20.96
CA ILE A 54 -30.08 13.62 -21.20
C ILE A 54 -31.42 14.33 -21.03
N TRP A 55 -31.56 15.16 -19.99
CA TRP A 55 -32.79 15.91 -19.73
C TRP A 55 -33.09 16.94 -20.83
N GLN A 56 -32.06 17.60 -21.38
CA GLN A 56 -32.23 18.54 -22.49
C GLN A 56 -32.59 17.84 -23.81
N GLU A 57 -31.87 16.77 -24.15
CA GLU A 57 -32.03 16.08 -25.44
C GLU A 57 -33.25 15.16 -25.46
N GLY A 58 -33.66 14.64 -24.30
CA GLY A 58 -34.77 13.70 -24.15
C GLY A 58 -34.51 12.33 -24.79
N LYS A 59 -33.26 12.01 -25.10
CA LYS A 59 -32.83 10.76 -25.75
C LYS A 59 -31.69 10.14 -24.96
N LEU A 60 -31.73 8.81 -24.85
CA LEU A 60 -30.71 8.04 -24.16
C LEU A 60 -30.48 6.71 -24.88
N ASP A 61 -29.30 6.55 -25.46
CA ASP A 61 -28.89 5.32 -26.16
C ASP A 61 -27.98 4.48 -25.27
N ILE A 62 -28.50 3.39 -24.71
CA ILE A 62 -27.75 2.50 -23.81
C ILE A 62 -27.36 1.22 -24.55
N PRO A 63 -26.10 0.74 -24.41
CA PRO A 63 -25.72 -0.59 -24.88
C PRO A 63 -26.50 -1.67 -24.12
N TRP A 64 -27.25 -2.50 -24.85
CA TRP A 64 -28.09 -3.53 -24.27
C TRP A 64 -27.41 -4.90 -24.35
N HIS A 65 -26.64 -5.23 -23.31
CA HIS A 65 -25.94 -6.52 -23.23
C HIS A 65 -25.91 -7.06 -21.80
N PRO A 66 -26.03 -8.40 -21.58
CA PRO A 66 -25.83 -9.06 -20.29
C PRO A 66 -24.64 -8.54 -19.47
N PHE A 67 -23.53 -8.23 -20.15
CA PHE A 67 -22.32 -7.67 -19.52
C PHE A 67 -22.60 -6.37 -18.73
N ILE A 68 -23.35 -5.42 -19.32
CA ILE A 68 -23.66 -4.15 -18.66
C ILE A 68 -24.51 -4.37 -17.40
N PHE A 69 -25.42 -5.36 -17.42
CA PHE A 69 -26.19 -5.72 -16.24
C PHE A 69 -25.31 -6.29 -15.12
N THR A 70 -24.31 -7.13 -15.45
CA THR A 70 -23.36 -7.59 -14.43
C THR A 70 -22.56 -6.44 -13.81
N VAL A 71 -22.17 -5.44 -14.60
CA VAL A 71 -21.49 -4.23 -14.08
C VAL A 71 -22.40 -3.45 -13.14
N ALA A 72 -23.67 -3.29 -13.49
CA ALA A 72 -24.66 -2.60 -12.65
C ALA A 72 -24.99 -3.37 -11.36
N LEU A 73 -24.88 -4.70 -11.37
CA LEU A 73 -25.11 -5.54 -10.18
C LEU A 73 -23.91 -5.61 -9.24
N LEU A 74 -22.67 -5.32 -9.71
CA LEU A 74 -21.48 -5.37 -8.85
C LEU A 74 -21.62 -4.49 -7.59
N PRO A 75 -22.02 -3.21 -7.68
CA PRO A 75 -22.19 -2.40 -6.46
C PRO A 75 -23.27 -2.94 -5.52
N LEU A 76 -24.28 -3.65 -6.04
CA LEU A 76 -25.34 -4.22 -5.23
C LEU A 76 -24.81 -5.33 -4.31
N ILE A 77 -23.96 -6.22 -4.81
CA ILE A 77 -23.38 -7.25 -3.93
C ILE A 77 -22.40 -6.66 -2.91
N TYR A 78 -21.66 -5.62 -3.31
CA TYR A 78 -20.76 -4.91 -2.39
C TYR A 78 -21.51 -4.19 -1.28
N VAL A 79 -22.64 -3.53 -1.57
CA VAL A 79 -23.43 -2.88 -0.49
C VAL A 79 -24.07 -3.92 0.43
N LEU A 80 -24.58 -5.03 -0.11
CA LEU A 80 -25.18 -6.10 0.71
C LEU A 80 -24.14 -6.72 1.65
N SER A 81 -22.96 -7.05 1.14
CA SER A 81 -21.87 -7.58 1.96
C SER A 81 -21.34 -6.53 2.96
N ALA A 82 -21.21 -5.26 2.54
CA ALA A 82 -20.75 -4.18 3.42
C ALA A 82 -21.71 -3.91 4.60
N LEU A 83 -23.02 -3.98 4.38
CA LEU A 83 -24.02 -3.75 5.44
C LEU A 83 -23.99 -4.81 6.54
N LEU A 84 -23.53 -6.03 6.24
CA LEU A 84 -23.39 -7.11 7.21
C LEU A 84 -22.01 -7.16 7.87
N SER A 85 -21.03 -6.47 7.30
CA SER A 85 -19.67 -6.42 7.83
C SER A 85 -19.53 -5.51 9.06
N THR A 86 -18.54 -5.80 9.90
CA THR A 86 -18.23 -5.00 11.11
C THR A 86 -16.81 -4.43 11.06
N PRO A 87 -16.64 -3.09 11.10
CA PRO A 87 -17.67 -2.06 10.96
C PRO A 87 -18.09 -1.87 9.48
N SER A 88 -19.37 -1.63 9.25
CA SER A 88 -19.92 -1.48 7.89
C SER A 88 -19.41 -0.22 7.17
N SER A 89 -19.04 0.83 7.90
CA SER A 89 -18.57 2.10 7.35
C SER A 89 -17.28 1.96 6.54
N LEU A 90 -16.35 1.10 6.99
CA LEU A 90 -15.09 0.83 6.29
C LEU A 90 -15.30 0.03 5.00
N SER A 91 -16.27 -0.89 5.00
CA SER A 91 -16.62 -1.65 3.81
C SER A 91 -17.42 -0.83 2.80
N LEU A 92 -18.28 0.07 3.29
CA LEU A 92 -19.09 0.93 2.44
C LEU A 92 -18.22 1.92 1.67
N LEU A 93 -17.37 2.68 2.37
CA LEU A 93 -16.65 3.79 1.76
C LEU A 93 -15.17 3.85 2.14
N GLY A 94 -14.70 3.00 3.07
CA GLY A 94 -13.33 3.00 3.58
C GLY A 94 -13.01 4.22 4.44
N TYR A 95 -11.78 4.73 4.41
CA TYR A 95 -11.43 6.06 4.91
C TYR A 95 -11.54 7.12 3.80
N ASN A 96 -11.24 6.77 2.55
CA ASN A 96 -11.28 7.68 1.41
C ASN A 96 -11.49 6.94 0.07
N PHE A 97 -12.57 6.15 -0.05
CA PHE A 97 -12.94 5.41 -1.27
C PHE A 97 -11.81 4.51 -1.80
N GLU A 98 -11.16 3.78 -0.89
CA GLU A 98 -10.11 2.83 -1.21
C GLU A 98 -10.61 1.75 -2.19
N ALA A 99 -9.67 1.19 -2.94
CA ALA A 99 -9.95 0.09 -3.85
C ALA A 99 -10.61 -1.07 -3.08
N GLY A 100 -11.70 -1.61 -3.63
CA GLY A 100 -12.43 -2.72 -3.01
C GLY A 100 -13.48 -2.30 -1.98
N THR A 101 -13.74 -1.01 -1.77
CA THR A 101 -14.93 -0.53 -1.06
C THR A 101 -16.17 -0.52 -1.97
N PHE A 102 -17.38 -0.52 -1.39
CA PHE A 102 -18.62 -0.32 -2.16
C PHE A 102 -18.59 0.99 -2.96
N GLY A 103 -18.16 2.09 -2.35
CA GLY A 103 -18.09 3.40 -2.99
C GLY A 103 -17.17 3.38 -4.22
N PHE A 104 -16.00 2.75 -4.12
CA PHE A 104 -15.09 2.59 -5.24
C PHE A 104 -15.71 1.76 -6.38
N MET A 105 -16.35 0.63 -6.04
CA MET A 105 -17.01 -0.22 -7.03
C MET A 105 -18.20 0.47 -7.70
N LEU A 106 -18.98 1.26 -6.96
CA LEU A 106 -20.05 2.08 -7.50
C LEU A 106 -19.51 3.09 -8.51
N LEU A 107 -18.45 3.82 -8.16
CA LEU A 107 -17.81 4.79 -9.06
C LEU A 107 -17.25 4.10 -10.31
N GLY A 108 -16.59 2.94 -10.15
CA GLY A 108 -16.08 2.12 -11.26
C GLY A 108 -17.17 1.65 -12.22
N SER A 109 -18.24 1.07 -11.69
CA SER A 109 -19.40 0.63 -12.48
C SER A 109 -20.07 1.80 -13.20
N VAL A 110 -20.24 2.94 -12.51
CA VAL A 110 -20.81 4.15 -13.10
C VAL A 110 -19.93 4.66 -14.23
N VAL A 111 -18.62 4.83 -14.04
CA VAL A 111 -17.74 5.36 -15.10
C VAL A 111 -17.64 4.44 -16.30
N LEU A 112 -17.70 3.12 -16.11
CA LEU A 112 -17.78 2.15 -17.22
C LEU A 112 -19.06 2.36 -18.04
N ILE A 113 -20.21 2.45 -17.37
CA ILE A 113 -21.50 2.67 -18.04
C ILE A 113 -21.51 4.03 -18.74
N LEU A 114 -21.03 5.10 -18.08
CA LEU A 114 -20.89 6.43 -18.67
C LEU A 114 -20.03 6.40 -19.94
N ALA A 115 -18.84 5.80 -19.86
CA ALA A 115 -17.93 5.67 -21.00
C ALA A 115 -18.58 4.89 -22.16
N SER A 116 -19.38 3.86 -21.86
CA SER A 116 -20.10 3.10 -22.89
C SER A 116 -21.18 3.91 -23.64
N ILE A 117 -21.66 5.00 -23.03
CA ILE A 117 -22.69 5.89 -23.60
C ILE A 117 -22.02 7.04 -24.38
N ILE A 118 -21.10 7.77 -23.75
CA ILE A 118 -20.56 9.05 -24.24
C ILE A 118 -19.56 8.90 -25.40
N PHE A 119 -18.88 7.76 -25.53
CA PHE A 119 -17.97 7.48 -26.65
C PHE A 119 -18.77 7.01 -27.86
N SER A 120 -19.48 7.95 -28.49
CA SER A 120 -20.46 7.69 -29.56
C SER A 120 -19.85 7.38 -30.92
N ASP A 121 -18.61 7.81 -31.17
CA ASP A 121 -17.95 7.70 -32.48
C ASP A 121 -16.46 7.35 -32.33
N THR A 122 -15.85 6.89 -33.43
CA THR A 122 -14.46 6.46 -33.44
C THR A 122 -13.49 7.62 -33.19
N LEU A 123 -13.82 8.85 -33.60
CA LEU A 123 -12.96 10.02 -33.35
C LEU A 123 -12.82 10.30 -31.85
N ARG A 124 -13.92 10.24 -31.08
CA ARG A 124 -13.88 10.35 -29.61
C ARG A 124 -12.99 9.28 -28.98
N VAL A 125 -13.04 8.05 -29.48
CA VAL A 125 -12.21 6.94 -28.99
C VAL A 125 -10.73 7.19 -29.29
N LEU A 126 -10.40 7.64 -30.50
CA LEU A 126 -9.03 8.01 -30.86
C LEU A 126 -8.52 9.19 -30.02
N GLN A 127 -9.36 10.16 -29.69
CA GLN A 127 -9.02 11.25 -28.77
C GLN A 127 -8.69 10.72 -27.37
N ALA A 128 -9.48 9.79 -26.83
CA ALA A 128 -9.17 9.16 -25.55
C ALA A 128 -7.84 8.39 -25.56
N LEU A 129 -7.58 7.59 -26.60
CA LEU A 129 -6.31 6.88 -26.76
C LEU A 129 -5.13 7.86 -26.87
N GLY A 130 -5.28 8.95 -27.63
CA GLY A 130 -4.26 9.99 -27.76
C GLY A 130 -3.98 10.72 -26.45
N VAL A 131 -5.02 11.10 -25.71
CA VAL A 131 -4.88 11.77 -24.41
C VAL A 131 -4.24 10.85 -23.36
N PHE A 132 -4.63 9.57 -23.33
CA PHE A 132 -4.00 8.57 -22.47
C PHE A 132 -2.52 8.37 -22.82
N PHE A 133 -2.20 8.27 -24.12
CA PHE A 133 -0.83 8.17 -24.61
C PHE A 133 0.03 9.37 -24.17
N ILE A 134 -0.48 10.60 -24.31
CA ILE A 134 0.21 11.81 -23.86
C ILE A 134 0.42 11.78 -22.34
N SER A 135 -0.57 11.35 -21.57
CA SER A 135 -0.46 11.24 -20.11
C SER A 135 0.66 10.29 -19.70
N ILE A 136 0.77 9.11 -20.33
CA ILE A 136 1.87 8.17 -20.05
C ILE A 136 3.22 8.73 -20.53
N LEU A 137 3.29 9.45 -21.65
CA LEU A 137 4.54 10.10 -22.08
C LEU A 137 5.05 11.13 -21.06
N ILE A 138 4.15 11.90 -20.43
CA ILE A 138 4.51 12.83 -19.36
C ILE A 138 5.12 12.06 -18.17
N ILE A 139 4.52 10.93 -17.78
CA ILE A 139 5.06 10.05 -16.72
C ILE A 139 6.41 9.49 -17.13
N THR A 140 6.55 9.07 -18.39
CA THR A 140 7.80 8.54 -18.94
C THR A 140 8.93 9.56 -18.75
N LEU A 141 8.68 10.81 -19.14
CA LEU A 141 9.64 11.89 -18.97
C LEU A 141 9.95 12.16 -17.49
N PHE A 142 8.91 12.23 -16.64
CA PHE A 142 9.09 12.43 -15.20
C PHE A 142 10.00 11.36 -14.57
N VAL A 143 9.73 10.09 -14.86
CA VAL A 143 10.48 8.96 -14.31
C VAL A 143 11.91 8.93 -14.83
N ILE A 144 12.12 9.15 -16.12
CA ILE A 144 13.47 9.25 -16.71
C ILE A 144 14.26 10.33 -15.96
N ILE A 145 13.68 11.51 -15.75
CA ILE A 145 14.38 12.57 -15.05
C ILE A 145 14.71 12.16 -13.61
N LYS A 146 13.79 11.55 -12.85
CA LYS A 146 14.10 11.09 -11.47
C LYS A 146 15.17 9.99 -11.43
N ILE A 147 15.15 9.04 -12.36
CA ILE A 147 16.11 7.94 -12.38
C ILE A 147 17.53 8.45 -12.68
N PHE A 148 17.68 9.30 -13.70
CA PHE A 148 18.99 9.74 -14.19
C PHE A 148 19.55 10.97 -13.47
N PHE A 149 18.70 11.87 -12.95
CA PHE A 149 19.14 13.09 -12.25
C PHE A 149 19.09 12.98 -10.71
N GLY A 150 18.49 11.92 -10.15
CA GLY A 150 18.49 11.65 -8.71
C GLY A 150 17.13 11.83 -8.01
N GLY A 151 17.02 11.26 -6.80
CA GLY A 151 15.77 11.24 -6.01
C GLY A 151 15.32 12.62 -5.52
N ASP A 152 16.27 13.55 -5.34
CA ASP A 152 16.03 14.90 -4.82
C ASP A 152 15.45 15.87 -5.86
N VAL A 153 15.39 15.45 -7.13
CA VAL A 153 14.79 16.25 -8.21
C VAL A 153 13.26 16.04 -8.23
N MET A 154 12.49 17.11 -8.40
CA MET A 154 11.00 17.06 -8.48
C MET A 154 10.34 16.37 -7.28
N VAL A 155 10.78 16.68 -6.05
CA VAL A 155 10.20 16.11 -4.84
C VAL A 155 8.77 16.59 -4.62
N TRP A 156 8.53 17.90 -4.76
CA TRP A 156 7.20 18.55 -4.61
C TRP A 156 6.36 18.05 -3.42
N GLY A 157 7.01 17.64 -2.33
CA GLY A 157 6.40 17.08 -1.12
C GLY A 157 5.86 15.64 -1.23
N ASN A 158 5.85 15.00 -2.40
CA ASN A 158 5.26 13.65 -2.59
C ASN A 158 6.25 12.60 -3.10
N PHE A 159 7.34 13.02 -3.74
CA PHE A 159 8.21 12.14 -4.50
C PHE A 159 9.64 12.17 -3.95
N LEU A 160 9.83 11.67 -2.73
CA LEU A 160 11.12 11.75 -2.02
C LEU A 160 12.15 10.72 -2.52
N THR A 161 11.72 9.63 -3.15
CA THR A 161 12.61 8.55 -3.61
C THR A 161 12.68 8.48 -5.13
N LYS A 162 13.71 7.79 -5.67
CA LYS A 162 13.84 7.50 -7.11
C LYS A 162 12.67 6.69 -7.68
N THR A 163 11.98 5.91 -6.84
CA THR A 163 10.85 5.06 -7.24
C THR A 163 9.49 5.75 -7.10
N SER A 164 9.45 6.90 -6.42
CA SER A 164 8.23 7.66 -6.24
C SER A 164 7.79 8.30 -7.56
N ASN A 165 6.51 8.18 -7.91
CA ASN A 165 6.00 8.64 -9.20
C ASN A 165 4.50 9.00 -9.11
N PRO A 166 3.96 9.80 -10.05
CA PRO A 166 2.57 10.25 -9.98
C PRO A 166 1.51 9.19 -10.25
N ILE A 167 1.83 8.03 -10.84
CA ILE A 167 0.79 7.05 -11.21
C ILE A 167 0.28 6.27 -10.00
N GLY A 168 1.17 6.00 -9.05
CA GLY A 168 0.95 5.08 -7.94
C GLY A 168 2.20 4.24 -7.66
N ASN A 169 2.00 2.93 -7.56
CA ASN A 169 3.04 2.00 -7.14
C ASN A 169 4.12 1.80 -8.23
N TRP A 170 5.32 1.38 -7.82
CA TRP A 170 6.40 1.05 -8.76
C TRP A 170 6.01 -0.09 -9.73
N THR A 171 5.17 -1.02 -9.27
CA THR A 171 4.59 -2.11 -10.07
C THR A 171 3.56 -1.62 -11.09
N ASP A 172 2.75 -0.61 -10.73
CA ASP A 172 1.81 0.03 -11.66
C ASP A 172 2.56 0.71 -12.81
N LEU A 173 3.71 1.31 -12.51
CA LEU A 173 4.53 1.95 -13.53
C LEU A 173 5.02 0.94 -14.58
N ALA A 174 5.43 -0.27 -14.17
CA ALA A 174 5.79 -1.34 -15.11
C ALA A 174 4.62 -1.72 -16.01
N VAL A 175 3.43 -1.96 -15.43
CA VAL A 175 2.23 -2.30 -16.20
C VAL A 175 1.91 -1.18 -17.20
N SER A 176 2.01 0.09 -16.80
CA SER A 176 1.82 1.24 -17.69
C SER A 176 2.79 1.29 -18.86
N PHE A 177 4.07 0.98 -18.65
CA PHE A 177 5.02 0.89 -19.75
C PHE A 177 4.75 -0.29 -20.69
N GLY A 178 4.16 -1.37 -20.16
CA GLY A 178 3.57 -2.44 -20.96
C GLY A 178 2.40 -1.97 -21.84
N LEU A 179 1.49 -1.16 -21.27
CA LEU A 179 0.38 -0.53 -22.01
C LEU A 179 0.91 0.44 -23.08
N LEU A 180 1.92 1.27 -22.75
CA LEU A 180 2.56 2.19 -23.70
C LEU A 180 3.19 1.43 -24.88
N SER A 181 3.96 0.39 -24.60
CA SER A 181 4.61 -0.45 -25.62
C SER A 181 3.56 -1.13 -26.51
N THR A 182 2.43 -1.54 -25.92
CA THR A 182 1.29 -2.13 -26.65
C THR A 182 0.63 -1.13 -27.59
N ILE A 183 0.24 0.06 -27.09
CA ILE A 183 -0.42 1.10 -27.90
C ILE A 183 0.50 1.58 -29.02
N THR A 184 1.78 1.81 -28.73
CA THR A 184 2.75 2.27 -29.73
C THR A 184 2.97 1.23 -30.83
N THR A 185 3.07 -0.05 -30.46
CA THR A 185 3.16 -1.16 -31.43
C THR A 185 1.94 -1.19 -32.35
N LEU A 186 0.73 -1.12 -31.79
CA LEU A 186 -0.51 -1.05 -32.56
C LEU A 186 -0.56 0.18 -33.46
N ALA A 187 -0.23 1.35 -32.92
CA ALA A 187 -0.32 2.61 -33.66
C ALA A 187 0.65 2.62 -34.85
N ILE A 188 1.90 2.18 -34.66
CA ILE A 188 2.88 2.05 -35.75
C ILE A 188 2.40 1.05 -36.81
N GLY A 189 1.81 -0.07 -36.39
CA GLY A 189 1.34 -1.13 -37.28
C GLY A 189 0.01 -0.87 -37.97
N MET A 190 -0.82 0.06 -37.47
CA MET A 190 -2.22 0.27 -37.90
C MET A 190 -2.59 1.69 -38.31
N ILE A 191 -1.82 2.72 -37.96
CA ILE A 191 -2.19 4.12 -38.25
C ILE A 191 -1.22 4.72 -39.28
N PRO A 192 -1.74 5.31 -40.38
CA PRO A 192 -0.91 6.13 -41.25
C PRO A 192 -0.55 7.43 -40.53
N MET A 193 0.75 7.68 -40.33
CA MET A 193 1.24 8.87 -39.62
C MET A 193 2.31 9.60 -40.42
N LYS A 194 2.42 10.92 -40.20
CA LYS A 194 3.56 11.72 -40.67
C LYS A 194 4.87 11.21 -40.04
N PHE A 195 5.98 11.46 -40.72
CA PHE A 195 7.30 11.02 -40.29
C PHE A 195 7.62 11.38 -38.83
N SER A 196 7.34 12.62 -38.41
CA SER A 196 7.59 13.08 -37.03
C SER A 196 6.83 12.27 -35.97
N PHE A 197 5.53 12.03 -36.19
CA PHE A 197 4.71 11.22 -35.28
C PHE A 197 5.14 9.75 -35.26
N ARG A 198 5.57 9.22 -36.40
CA ARG A 198 6.12 7.86 -36.48
C ARG A 198 7.40 7.74 -35.66
N VAL A 199 8.33 8.70 -35.79
CA VAL A 199 9.57 8.74 -34.97
C VAL A 199 9.22 8.82 -33.48
N LEU A 200 8.30 9.71 -33.10
CA LEU A 200 7.84 9.82 -31.71
C LEU A 200 7.27 8.48 -31.19
N ALA A 201 6.49 7.76 -31.98
CA ALA A 201 5.92 6.47 -31.59
C ALA A 201 7.02 5.40 -31.41
N TYR A 202 8.04 5.35 -32.26
CA TYR A 202 9.17 4.44 -32.09
C TYR A 202 9.99 4.78 -30.85
N VAL A 203 10.25 6.07 -30.59
CA VAL A 203 10.93 6.52 -29.37
C VAL A 203 10.11 6.12 -28.14
N ALA A 204 8.80 6.36 -28.16
CA ALA A 204 7.90 5.96 -27.08
C ALA A 204 7.90 4.45 -26.82
N PHE A 205 7.92 3.63 -27.89
CA PHE A 205 8.06 2.17 -27.79
C PHE A 205 9.38 1.79 -27.12
N VAL A 206 10.51 2.32 -27.59
CA VAL A 206 11.83 2.03 -27.03
C VAL A 206 11.91 2.45 -25.57
N LEU A 207 11.44 3.65 -25.24
CA LEU A 207 11.40 4.12 -23.85
C LEU A 207 10.52 3.22 -22.97
N GLY A 208 9.35 2.81 -23.45
CA GLY A 208 8.48 1.88 -22.73
C GLY A 208 9.16 0.54 -22.44
N VAL A 209 9.82 -0.06 -23.43
CA VAL A 209 10.55 -1.32 -23.28
C VAL A 209 11.76 -1.19 -22.35
N VAL A 210 12.54 -0.12 -22.48
CA VAL A 210 13.69 0.13 -21.60
C VAL A 210 13.23 0.31 -20.16
N MET A 211 12.12 1.04 -19.93
CA MET A 211 11.59 1.22 -18.58
C MET A 211 11.02 -0.07 -17.99
N LEU A 212 10.36 -0.93 -18.78
CA LEU A 212 9.96 -2.27 -18.36
C LEU A 212 11.15 -3.07 -17.83
N VAL A 213 12.26 -3.04 -18.58
CA VAL A 213 13.52 -3.70 -18.24
C VAL A 213 14.13 -3.14 -16.95
N ILE A 214 14.15 -1.82 -16.78
CA ILE A 214 14.70 -1.17 -15.58
C ILE A 214 13.87 -1.47 -14.32
N ILE A 215 12.54 -1.45 -14.45
CA ILE A 215 11.64 -1.72 -13.32
C ILE A 215 11.69 -3.20 -12.93
N ASN A 216 11.90 -4.08 -13.91
CA ASN A 216 12.08 -5.52 -13.73
C ASN A 216 10.95 -6.18 -12.91
N PHE A 217 9.70 -6.01 -13.35
CA PHE A 217 8.54 -6.58 -12.68
C PHE A 217 7.98 -7.79 -13.42
N PHE A 218 8.01 -8.96 -12.78
CA PHE A 218 7.60 -10.25 -13.36
C PHE A 218 6.22 -10.20 -14.03
N THR A 219 5.21 -9.68 -13.33
CA THR A 219 3.84 -9.63 -13.87
C THR A 219 3.74 -8.77 -15.13
N ALA A 220 4.48 -7.66 -15.22
CA ALA A 220 4.48 -6.83 -16.43
C ALA A 220 5.06 -7.58 -17.63
N PHE A 221 6.09 -8.41 -17.44
CA PHE A 221 6.63 -9.26 -18.51
C PHE A 221 5.66 -10.37 -18.92
N VAL A 222 4.93 -10.98 -17.99
CA VAL A 222 3.88 -11.97 -18.32
C VAL A 222 2.83 -11.32 -19.24
N LEU A 223 2.32 -10.16 -18.83
CA LEU A 223 1.28 -9.44 -19.55
C LEU A 223 1.75 -8.98 -20.95
N THR A 224 2.94 -8.40 -21.04
CA THR A 224 3.51 -7.94 -22.31
C THR A 224 3.88 -9.09 -23.24
N PHE A 225 4.35 -10.23 -22.70
CA PHE A 225 4.57 -11.44 -23.48
C PHE A 225 3.28 -11.96 -24.10
N ILE A 226 2.20 -12.11 -23.32
CA ILE A 226 0.89 -12.56 -23.82
C ILE A 226 0.40 -11.67 -24.97
N VAL A 227 0.50 -10.35 -24.79
CA VAL A 227 0.06 -9.37 -25.81
C VAL A 227 0.96 -9.38 -27.03
N SER A 228 2.26 -9.52 -26.86
CA SER A 228 3.20 -9.59 -27.97
C SER A 228 2.90 -10.77 -28.89
N VAL A 229 2.58 -11.94 -28.32
CA VAL A 229 2.18 -13.15 -29.06
C VAL A 229 0.85 -12.91 -29.78
N PHE A 230 -0.14 -12.33 -29.08
CA PHE A 230 -1.42 -11.98 -29.69
C PHE A 230 -1.25 -11.02 -30.87
N LEU A 231 -0.49 -9.93 -30.71
CA LEU A 231 -0.23 -8.94 -31.74
C LEU A 231 0.55 -9.54 -32.91
N PHE A 232 1.52 -10.41 -32.65
CA PHE A 232 2.25 -11.12 -33.71
C PHE A 232 1.31 -11.95 -34.58
N ILE A 233 0.43 -12.74 -33.96
CA ILE A 233 -0.57 -13.56 -34.67
C ILE A 233 -1.57 -12.66 -35.41
N TYR A 234 -2.05 -11.61 -34.76
CA TYR A 234 -3.00 -10.66 -35.32
C TYR A 234 -2.43 -9.99 -36.58
N PHE A 235 -1.24 -9.40 -36.51
CA PHE A 235 -0.62 -8.76 -37.68
C PHE A 235 -0.27 -9.76 -38.78
N SER A 236 0.07 -11.00 -38.43
CA SER A 236 0.37 -12.05 -39.42
C SER A 236 -0.86 -12.53 -40.19
N ARG A 237 -2.05 -12.46 -39.59
CA ARG A 237 -3.29 -12.99 -40.17
C ARG A 237 -4.23 -11.92 -40.71
N VAL A 238 -4.40 -10.81 -40.01
CA VAL A 238 -5.44 -9.80 -40.29
C VAL A 238 -4.89 -8.63 -41.11
N GLU A 239 -3.68 -8.15 -40.82
CA GLU A 239 -3.10 -6.95 -41.44
C GLU A 239 -1.96 -7.28 -42.43
N LYS A 240 -1.90 -8.52 -42.93
CA LYS A 240 -0.79 -9.05 -43.75
C LYS A 240 -0.52 -8.23 -45.01
N ASP A 241 -1.56 -7.69 -45.65
CA ASP A 241 -1.46 -7.07 -46.97
C ASP A 241 -1.17 -5.56 -46.93
N PHE A 242 -1.21 -4.93 -45.76
CA PHE A 242 -1.10 -3.46 -45.64
C PHE A 242 0.27 -2.90 -46.07
N PHE A 243 1.36 -3.63 -45.82
CA PHE A 243 2.73 -3.15 -46.11
C PHE A 243 3.31 -3.73 -47.42
N ASN A 244 2.56 -4.55 -48.15
CA ASN A 244 3.05 -5.22 -49.37
C ASN A 244 2.97 -4.33 -50.64
N THR A 245 2.46 -3.10 -50.55
CA THR A 245 2.17 -2.24 -51.72
C THR A 245 3.23 -1.18 -52.03
N ALA A 246 4.32 -1.09 -51.27
CA ALA A 246 5.43 -0.17 -51.58
C ALA A 246 6.76 -0.91 -51.53
N THR A 247 7.19 -1.47 -52.66
CA THR A 247 8.55 -1.96 -52.85
C THR A 247 9.47 -0.82 -53.31
N PRO A 248 10.50 -0.50 -52.52
CA PRO A 248 11.82 -0.25 -53.09
C PRO A 248 12.84 -1.29 -52.59
N THR A 249 13.91 -1.41 -53.36
CA THR A 249 15.09 -2.26 -53.21
C THR A 249 15.81 -2.07 -51.87
N TYR A 250 15.27 -2.60 -50.78
CA TYR A 250 15.94 -2.66 -49.48
C TYR A 250 16.55 -4.04 -49.22
N SER A 251 17.56 -4.10 -48.35
CA SER A 251 18.17 -5.36 -47.89
C SER A 251 17.16 -6.25 -47.17
N ALA A 252 17.39 -7.57 -47.13
CA ALA A 252 16.50 -8.52 -46.46
C ALA A 252 16.26 -8.18 -44.97
N LEU A 253 17.27 -7.67 -44.28
CA LEU A 253 17.19 -7.24 -42.88
C LEU A 253 16.29 -6.00 -42.72
N THR A 254 16.45 -5.02 -43.60
CA THR A 254 15.63 -3.79 -43.61
C THR A 254 14.16 -4.11 -43.89
N ASN A 255 13.89 -5.01 -44.85
CA ASN A 255 12.53 -5.46 -45.15
C ASN A 255 11.91 -6.24 -43.99
N PHE A 256 12.70 -6.98 -43.20
CA PHE A 256 12.21 -7.67 -42.01
C PHE A 256 11.85 -6.67 -40.89
N MET A 257 12.71 -5.68 -40.61
CA MET A 257 12.48 -4.66 -39.57
C MET A 257 11.26 -3.77 -39.87
N LEU A 258 10.89 -3.63 -41.14
CA LEU A 258 9.73 -2.82 -41.56
C LEU A 258 8.39 -3.58 -41.48
N ARG A 259 8.39 -4.90 -41.19
CA ARG A 259 7.14 -5.66 -41.03
C ARG A 259 6.41 -5.28 -39.74
N PRO A 260 5.06 -5.23 -39.73
CA PRO A 260 4.29 -4.93 -38.52
C PRO A 260 4.46 -5.99 -37.42
N THR A 261 4.94 -7.18 -37.76
CA THR A 261 5.25 -8.26 -36.82
C THR A 261 6.59 -8.08 -36.09
N PHE A 262 7.45 -7.16 -36.53
CA PHE A 262 8.77 -6.95 -35.95
C PHE A 262 8.71 -6.44 -34.50
N LEU A 263 7.98 -5.35 -34.25
CA LEU A 263 7.87 -4.79 -32.90
C LEU A 263 7.23 -5.75 -31.88
N PRO A 264 6.13 -6.48 -32.19
CA PRO A 264 5.64 -7.55 -31.33
C PRO A 264 6.69 -8.64 -31.07
N ALA A 265 7.45 -9.07 -32.08
CA ALA A 265 8.48 -10.09 -31.89
C ALA A 265 9.60 -9.59 -30.95
N VAL A 266 10.03 -8.34 -31.09
CA VAL A 266 11.02 -7.72 -30.20
C VAL A 266 10.49 -7.63 -28.77
N LEU A 267 9.27 -7.11 -28.59
CA LEU A 267 8.63 -7.01 -27.28
C LEU A 267 8.49 -8.40 -26.61
N GLY A 268 8.08 -9.40 -27.37
CA GLY A 268 7.92 -10.77 -26.89
C GLY A 268 9.23 -11.44 -26.54
N LEU A 269 10.28 -11.25 -27.35
CA LEU A 269 11.61 -11.79 -27.07
C LEU A 269 12.19 -11.17 -25.80
N ILE A 270 12.12 -9.85 -25.65
CA ILE A 270 12.60 -9.16 -24.44
C ILE A 270 11.81 -9.64 -23.23
N SER A 271 10.48 -9.68 -23.32
CA SER A 271 9.64 -10.15 -22.22
C SER A 271 9.98 -11.59 -21.82
N LEU A 272 10.21 -12.48 -22.79
CA LEU A 272 10.59 -13.87 -22.54
C LEU A 272 11.96 -13.99 -21.85
N ILE A 273 12.95 -13.21 -22.28
CA ILE A 273 14.28 -13.18 -21.65
C ILE A 273 14.19 -12.79 -20.17
N PHE A 274 13.38 -11.78 -19.84
CA PHE A 274 13.18 -11.33 -18.47
C PHE A 274 12.23 -12.22 -17.65
N LEU A 275 11.35 -12.98 -18.29
CA LEU A 275 10.58 -14.04 -17.62
C LEU A 275 11.47 -15.21 -17.21
N ILE A 276 12.42 -15.60 -18.07
CA ILE A 276 13.42 -16.64 -17.75
C ILE A 276 14.39 -16.12 -16.68
N ASN A 277 14.73 -14.82 -16.74
CA ASN A 277 15.64 -14.13 -15.83
C ASN A 277 16.92 -14.93 -15.52
N PRO A 278 17.75 -15.24 -16.53
CA PRO A 278 18.87 -16.17 -16.36
C PRO A 278 19.89 -15.66 -15.34
N THR A 279 20.45 -16.58 -14.55
CA THR A 279 21.56 -16.31 -13.65
C THR A 279 22.83 -16.03 -14.46
N ILE A 280 23.39 -14.82 -14.31
CA ILE A 280 24.60 -14.41 -15.04
C ILE A 280 25.85 -14.98 -14.37
N SER A 281 25.94 -14.86 -13.04
CA SER A 281 27.01 -15.48 -12.23
C SER A 281 26.62 -15.51 -10.75
N ALA A 282 27.33 -16.31 -9.95
CA ALA A 282 27.12 -16.39 -8.49
C ALA A 282 27.32 -15.04 -7.76
N THR A 283 28.14 -14.14 -8.31
CA THR A 283 28.44 -12.83 -7.71
C THR A 283 27.53 -11.72 -8.23
N GLN A 284 27.14 -11.77 -9.51
CA GLN A 284 26.32 -10.73 -10.12
C GLN A 284 24.81 -10.97 -9.92
N GLY A 285 24.38 -12.23 -9.75
CA GLY A 285 22.98 -12.61 -9.59
C GLY A 285 22.30 -12.88 -10.93
N THR A 286 21.00 -12.61 -10.99
CA THR A 286 20.17 -12.73 -12.20
C THR A 286 20.35 -11.54 -13.14
N LEU A 287 19.91 -11.66 -14.39
CA LEU A 287 19.91 -10.56 -15.37
C LEU A 287 19.21 -9.30 -14.81
N GLY A 288 18.07 -9.50 -14.13
CA GLY A 288 17.35 -8.44 -13.43
C GLY A 288 18.20 -7.75 -12.35
N ASP A 289 18.93 -8.53 -11.53
CA ASP A 289 19.79 -7.99 -10.47
C ASP A 289 20.92 -7.13 -11.04
N VAL A 290 21.49 -7.54 -12.18
CA VAL A 290 22.53 -6.76 -12.88
C VAL A 290 22.02 -5.37 -13.25
N ILE A 291 20.79 -5.31 -13.80
CA ILE A 291 20.18 -4.05 -14.21
C ILE A 291 19.80 -3.19 -13.00
N SER A 292 19.16 -3.78 -11.99
CA SER A 292 18.81 -3.09 -10.74
C SER A 292 20.04 -2.50 -10.04
N LYS A 293 21.16 -3.24 -10.01
CA LYS A 293 22.45 -2.76 -9.48
C LYS A 293 23.04 -1.64 -10.33
N ALA A 294 22.99 -1.76 -11.66
CA ALA A 294 23.51 -0.74 -12.58
C ALA A 294 22.77 0.61 -12.44
N VAL A 295 21.45 0.58 -12.29
CA VAL A 295 20.61 1.79 -12.14
C VAL A 295 20.51 2.25 -10.68
N LYS A 296 20.99 1.45 -9.72
CA LYS A 296 20.88 1.68 -8.28
C LYS A 296 19.43 1.85 -7.82
N ILE A 297 18.53 1.00 -8.34
CA ILE A 297 17.13 0.95 -7.95
C ILE A 297 16.80 -0.48 -7.57
N GLN A 298 16.37 -0.67 -6.32
CA GLN A 298 15.85 -1.94 -5.82
C GLN A 298 14.44 -1.70 -5.30
N ASN A 299 13.48 -2.48 -5.78
CA ASN A 299 12.12 -2.48 -5.27
C ASN A 299 11.66 -3.92 -5.11
N ILE A 300 11.35 -4.31 -3.88
CA ILE A 300 10.82 -5.64 -3.58
C ILE A 300 9.31 -5.53 -3.47
N ASP A 301 8.62 -6.28 -4.31
CA ASP A 301 7.16 -6.39 -4.28
C ASP A 301 6.77 -7.57 -3.38
N VAL A 302 6.11 -7.25 -2.27
CA VAL A 302 5.78 -8.20 -1.21
C VAL A 302 4.28 -8.28 -1.08
N ARG A 303 3.74 -9.48 -1.25
CA ARG A 303 2.31 -9.75 -1.09
C ARG A 303 2.06 -11.21 -0.70
N PRO A 304 0.86 -11.52 -0.18
CA PRO A 304 0.47 -12.90 0.07
C PRO A 304 0.56 -13.77 -1.18
N SER A 305 0.93 -15.05 -1.00
CA SER A 305 0.87 -16.04 -2.08
C SER A 305 -0.58 -16.38 -2.45
N LEU A 306 -0.78 -16.98 -3.62
CA LEU A 306 -2.10 -17.48 -4.02
C LEU A 306 -2.64 -18.49 -2.99
N SER A 307 -1.79 -19.40 -2.52
CA SER A 307 -2.18 -20.40 -1.50
C SER A 307 -2.59 -19.74 -0.19
N ALA A 308 -1.84 -18.74 0.30
CA ALA A 308 -2.21 -18.01 1.50
C ALA A 308 -3.54 -17.26 1.32
N THR A 309 -3.73 -16.62 0.16
CA THR A 309 -4.98 -15.93 -0.20
C THR A 309 -6.17 -16.89 -0.17
N LEU A 310 -6.07 -18.03 -0.84
CA LEU A 310 -7.14 -19.02 -0.91
C LEU A 310 -7.41 -19.70 0.44
N ASN A 311 -6.39 -19.93 1.26
CA ASN A 311 -6.57 -20.46 2.62
C ASN A 311 -7.36 -19.50 3.51
N ILE A 312 -7.06 -18.20 3.44
CA ILE A 312 -7.81 -17.16 4.15
C ILE A 312 -9.23 -17.07 3.60
N SER A 313 -9.41 -17.05 2.28
CA SER A 313 -10.74 -17.07 1.67
C SER A 313 -11.55 -18.28 2.13
N LYS A 314 -10.94 -19.46 2.21
CA LYS A 314 -11.59 -20.68 2.71
C LYS A 314 -11.99 -20.55 4.18
N ALA A 315 -11.13 -19.97 5.03
CA ALA A 315 -11.43 -19.74 6.44
C ALA A 315 -12.62 -18.78 6.59
N VAL A 316 -12.64 -17.67 5.84
CA VAL A 316 -13.76 -16.71 5.84
C VAL A 316 -15.05 -17.36 5.35
N LEU A 317 -15.01 -18.07 4.22
CA LEU A 317 -16.19 -18.74 3.65
C LEU A 317 -16.77 -19.83 4.56
N SER A 318 -15.98 -20.37 5.49
CA SER A 318 -16.47 -21.33 6.48
C SER A 318 -17.34 -20.68 7.58
N GLN A 319 -17.18 -19.37 7.80
CA GLN A 319 -17.99 -18.59 8.73
C GLN A 319 -19.13 -17.87 7.99
N ASP A 320 -18.78 -17.11 6.95
CA ASP A 320 -19.69 -16.25 6.18
C ASP A 320 -19.63 -16.59 4.68
N GLY A 321 -20.14 -17.77 4.31
CA GLY A 321 -19.99 -18.31 2.94
C GLY A 321 -20.67 -17.50 1.84
N LEU A 322 -21.84 -16.90 2.09
CA LEU A 322 -22.63 -16.25 1.03
C LEU A 322 -22.06 -14.89 0.60
N LEU A 323 -21.81 -14.02 1.58
CA LEU A 323 -21.46 -12.62 1.36
C LEU A 323 -20.02 -12.28 1.77
N GLY A 324 -19.29 -13.23 2.35
CA GLY A 324 -17.92 -13.02 2.80
C GLY A 324 -17.81 -12.09 4.00
N SER A 325 -16.59 -11.68 4.28
CA SER A 325 -16.20 -10.87 5.44
C SER A 325 -16.56 -9.38 5.35
N GLY A 326 -16.95 -8.92 4.16
CA GLY A 326 -17.18 -7.52 3.82
C GLY A 326 -16.13 -6.96 2.86
N PRO A 327 -16.50 -6.09 1.89
CA PRO A 327 -15.53 -5.35 1.07
C PRO A 327 -14.50 -4.62 1.94
N ASN A 328 -13.24 -4.50 1.49
CA ASN A 328 -12.20 -3.78 2.23
C ASN A 328 -11.93 -4.29 3.68
N THR A 329 -12.05 -5.61 3.93
CA THR A 329 -11.78 -6.22 5.26
C THR A 329 -10.71 -7.32 5.24
N PHE A 330 -10.04 -7.53 4.11
CA PHE A 330 -9.08 -8.63 3.96
C PHE A 330 -7.84 -8.46 4.85
N ASP A 331 -7.45 -7.24 5.20
CA ASP A 331 -6.40 -6.98 6.21
C ASP A 331 -6.75 -7.58 7.57
N ARG A 332 -7.99 -7.43 8.02
CA ARG A 332 -8.48 -8.06 9.25
C ARG A 332 -8.46 -9.58 9.12
N ASP A 333 -8.99 -10.11 8.01
CA ASP A 333 -9.04 -11.56 7.81
C ASP A 333 -7.62 -12.16 7.74
N TRP A 334 -6.67 -11.43 7.15
CA TRP A 334 -5.25 -11.76 7.16
C TRP A 334 -4.71 -11.84 8.59
N LEU A 335 -4.96 -10.84 9.43
CA LEU A 335 -4.47 -10.85 10.80
C LEU A 335 -5.05 -11.98 11.65
N ILE A 336 -6.29 -12.38 11.40
CA ILE A 336 -6.97 -13.48 12.12
C ILE A 336 -6.47 -14.84 11.64
N TYR A 337 -6.35 -15.04 10.32
CA TYR A 337 -6.17 -16.38 9.72
C TYR A 337 -4.80 -16.65 9.11
N LYS A 338 -3.84 -15.71 9.13
CA LYS A 338 -2.48 -15.95 8.62
C LYS A 338 -1.81 -17.13 9.35
N SER A 339 -1.01 -17.90 8.60
CA SER A 339 -0.19 -18.97 9.19
C SER A 339 0.84 -18.40 10.16
N VAL A 340 1.14 -19.14 11.23
CA VAL A 340 2.24 -18.84 12.15
C VAL A 340 3.59 -18.84 11.42
N ASP A 341 3.72 -19.57 10.31
CA ASP A 341 4.95 -19.58 9.48
C ASP A 341 5.33 -18.18 8.99
N VAL A 342 4.36 -17.28 8.81
CA VAL A 342 4.61 -15.88 8.40
C VAL A 342 5.47 -15.16 9.43
N ASN A 343 5.47 -15.58 10.70
CA ASN A 343 6.29 -14.99 11.77
C ASN A 343 7.79 -15.18 11.58
N THR A 344 8.20 -16.17 10.79
CA THR A 344 9.60 -16.39 10.40
C THR A 344 10.08 -15.38 9.35
N THR A 345 9.16 -14.63 8.74
CA THR A 345 9.48 -13.63 7.72
C THR A 345 9.63 -12.23 8.32
N PRO A 346 10.33 -11.30 7.65
CA PRO A 346 10.38 -9.90 8.06
C PRO A 346 9.01 -9.19 8.05
N PHE A 347 8.00 -9.77 7.39
CA PHE A 347 6.68 -9.16 7.18
C PHE A 347 5.62 -9.63 8.18
N TRP A 348 6.03 -10.27 9.27
CA TRP A 348 5.14 -10.84 10.29
C TRP A 348 4.15 -9.84 10.89
N ALA A 349 4.56 -8.58 11.05
CA ALA A 349 3.76 -7.50 11.60
C ALA A 349 2.88 -6.80 10.56
N VAL A 350 3.03 -7.11 9.27
CA VAL A 350 2.31 -6.43 8.19
C VAL A 350 0.88 -6.96 8.07
N ALA A 351 -0.08 -6.04 8.06
CA ALA A 351 -1.45 -6.30 7.68
C ALA A 351 -1.60 -6.06 6.17
N PHE A 352 -1.80 -7.13 5.39
CA PHE A 352 -1.95 -7.00 3.95
C PHE A 352 -3.41 -6.68 3.59
N PRO A 353 -3.72 -5.52 2.96
CA PRO A 353 -5.09 -5.15 2.58
C PRO A 353 -5.67 -6.01 1.45
N PHE A 354 -4.81 -6.75 0.76
CA PHE A 354 -5.19 -7.64 -0.33
C PHE A 354 -4.32 -8.90 -0.31
N GLY A 355 -4.82 -9.96 -0.92
CA GLY A 355 -4.07 -11.18 -1.19
C GLY A 355 -3.11 -11.03 -2.37
N ILE A 356 -2.93 -12.12 -3.13
CA ILE A 356 -2.06 -12.15 -4.31
C ILE A 356 -2.48 -11.14 -5.40
N GLY A 357 -3.77 -10.79 -5.46
CA GLY A 357 -4.29 -9.82 -6.39
C GLY A 357 -5.68 -9.31 -5.99
N PHE A 358 -6.10 -8.23 -6.63
CA PHE A 358 -7.40 -7.61 -6.33
C PHE A 358 -8.58 -8.58 -6.54
N ILE A 359 -8.66 -9.30 -7.67
CA ILE A 359 -9.80 -10.19 -7.95
C ILE A 359 -9.82 -11.42 -7.04
N PRO A 360 -8.70 -12.17 -6.84
CA PRO A 360 -8.68 -13.29 -5.89
C PRO A 360 -9.09 -12.89 -4.47
N THR A 361 -8.75 -11.67 -4.05
CA THR A 361 -9.16 -11.13 -2.74
C THR A 361 -10.67 -11.04 -2.60
N GLN A 362 -11.40 -10.79 -3.69
CA GLN A 362 -12.85 -10.63 -3.65
C GLN A 362 -13.60 -11.89 -3.19
N ILE A 363 -12.95 -13.06 -3.27
CA ILE A 363 -13.51 -14.32 -2.81
C ILE A 363 -13.76 -14.29 -1.29
N ALA A 364 -12.79 -13.76 -0.52
CA ALA A 364 -12.94 -13.60 0.92
C ALA A 364 -13.96 -12.49 1.23
N THR A 365 -13.83 -11.34 0.58
CA THR A 365 -14.56 -10.13 0.98
C THR A 365 -16.02 -10.09 0.54
N THR A 366 -16.37 -10.71 -0.59
CA THR A 366 -17.74 -10.67 -1.16
C THR A 366 -18.42 -12.04 -1.22
N GLY A 367 -17.74 -13.09 -0.75
CA GLY A 367 -18.27 -14.44 -0.62
C GLY A 367 -18.54 -15.13 -1.96
N LEU A 368 -19.32 -16.20 -1.90
CA LEU A 368 -19.69 -17.00 -3.09
C LEU A 368 -20.51 -16.19 -4.10
N VAL A 369 -21.41 -15.31 -3.64
CA VAL A 369 -22.28 -14.54 -4.54
C VAL A 369 -21.47 -13.48 -5.29
N GLY A 370 -20.59 -12.76 -4.62
CA GLY A 370 -19.71 -11.79 -5.28
C GLY A 370 -18.72 -12.47 -6.22
N SER A 371 -18.18 -13.62 -5.82
CA SER A 371 -17.32 -14.45 -6.69
C SER A 371 -18.05 -14.89 -7.96
N ALA A 372 -19.29 -15.37 -7.85
CA ALA A 372 -20.10 -15.76 -8.99
C ALA A 372 -20.37 -14.57 -9.93
N LEU A 373 -20.57 -13.37 -9.38
CA LEU A 373 -20.81 -12.17 -10.19
C LEU A 373 -19.55 -11.70 -10.93
N TRP A 374 -18.36 -11.79 -10.31
CA TRP A 374 -17.09 -11.56 -10.99
C TRP A 374 -16.81 -12.60 -12.09
N ILE A 375 -17.11 -13.87 -11.84
CA ILE A 375 -17.03 -14.91 -12.87
C ILE A 375 -17.97 -14.58 -14.03
N ALA A 376 -19.22 -14.20 -13.75
CA ALA A 376 -20.18 -13.80 -14.76
C ALA A 376 -19.69 -12.57 -15.56
N PHE A 377 -19.11 -11.57 -14.89
CA PHE A 377 -18.49 -10.41 -15.53
C PHE A 377 -17.43 -10.85 -16.55
N PHE A 378 -16.45 -11.68 -16.15
CA PHE A 378 -15.36 -12.10 -17.04
C PHE A 378 -15.81 -13.06 -18.14
N VAL A 379 -16.74 -13.96 -17.86
CA VAL A 379 -17.32 -14.86 -18.87
C VAL A 379 -18.05 -14.03 -19.94
N LEU A 380 -18.93 -13.12 -19.54
CA LEU A 380 -19.68 -12.28 -20.48
C LEU A 380 -18.77 -11.33 -21.25
N PHE A 381 -17.75 -10.76 -20.60
CA PHE A 381 -16.74 -9.95 -21.26
C PHE A 381 -16.02 -10.77 -22.34
N THR A 382 -15.57 -11.98 -22.01
CA THR A 382 -14.92 -12.92 -22.94
C THR A 382 -15.83 -13.31 -24.11
N LEU A 383 -17.13 -13.53 -23.88
CA LEU A 383 -18.08 -13.80 -24.96
C LEU A 383 -18.23 -12.63 -25.93
N VAL A 384 -18.20 -11.38 -25.44
CA VAL A 384 -18.17 -10.19 -26.31
C VAL A 384 -16.89 -10.17 -27.14
N ILE A 385 -15.75 -10.48 -26.52
CA ILE A 385 -14.45 -10.53 -27.20
C ILE A 385 -14.49 -11.53 -28.36
N PHE A 386 -14.94 -12.77 -28.12
CA PHE A 386 -15.05 -13.79 -29.17
C PHE A 386 -15.98 -13.36 -30.30
N ARG A 387 -17.14 -12.77 -29.98
CA ARG A 387 -18.10 -12.30 -30.99
C ARG A 387 -17.46 -11.27 -31.93
N VAL A 388 -16.70 -10.34 -31.36
CA VAL A 388 -16.13 -9.20 -32.08
C VAL A 388 -14.85 -9.56 -32.84
N LEU A 389 -14.00 -10.43 -32.29
CA LEU A 389 -12.82 -10.92 -33.02
C LEU A 389 -13.18 -11.76 -34.25
N ASN A 390 -14.36 -12.38 -34.27
CA ASN A 390 -14.88 -13.09 -35.45
C ASN A 390 -15.50 -12.16 -36.51
N HIS A 391 -15.78 -10.90 -36.18
CA HIS A 391 -16.40 -9.91 -37.06
C HIS A 391 -15.70 -8.56 -36.92
N LEU A 392 -14.46 -8.49 -37.40
CA LEU A 392 -13.66 -7.28 -37.33
C LEU A 392 -14.20 -6.21 -38.29
N PRO A 393 -14.17 -4.92 -37.90
CA PRO A 393 -14.53 -3.81 -38.78
C PRO A 393 -13.71 -3.76 -40.08
N GLU A 394 -14.33 -3.30 -41.16
CA GLU A 394 -13.64 -3.08 -42.43
C GLU A 394 -12.72 -1.85 -42.38
N SER A 395 -13.12 -0.81 -41.66
CA SER A 395 -12.29 0.38 -41.46
C SER A 395 -11.13 0.09 -40.51
N ARG A 396 -9.92 0.50 -40.92
CA ARG A 396 -8.70 0.29 -40.14
C ARG A 396 -8.67 1.12 -38.87
N ASP A 397 -9.20 2.34 -38.91
CA ASP A 397 -9.28 3.20 -37.73
C ASP A 397 -10.24 2.61 -36.68
N GLU A 398 -11.34 2.02 -37.12
CA GLU A 398 -12.28 1.28 -36.27
C GLU A 398 -11.65 0.02 -35.69
N ARG A 399 -10.87 -0.74 -36.50
CA ARG A 399 -10.09 -1.89 -35.99
C ARG A 399 -9.05 -1.46 -34.96
N PHE A 400 -8.32 -0.38 -35.19
CA PHE A 400 -7.34 0.14 -34.24
C PHE A 400 -8.01 0.54 -32.92
N ALA A 401 -9.11 1.30 -32.99
CA ALA A 401 -9.88 1.69 -31.82
C ALA A 401 -10.38 0.47 -31.03
N LEU A 402 -10.90 -0.52 -31.73
CA LEU A 402 -11.41 -1.77 -31.16
C LEU A 402 -10.31 -2.58 -30.47
N ILE A 403 -9.23 -2.90 -31.20
CA ILE A 403 -8.16 -3.77 -30.68
C ILE A 403 -7.36 -3.08 -29.57
N SER A 404 -7.13 -1.77 -29.67
CA SER A 404 -6.42 -1.02 -28.63
C SER A 404 -7.22 -0.99 -27.33
N THR A 405 -8.50 -0.62 -27.39
CA THR A 405 -9.34 -0.55 -26.18
C THR A 405 -9.57 -1.92 -25.55
N LEU A 406 -9.72 -2.97 -26.39
CA LEU A 406 -9.76 -4.37 -25.97
C LEU A 406 -8.50 -4.77 -25.20
N LEU A 407 -7.31 -4.56 -25.78
CA LEU A 407 -6.05 -4.99 -25.17
C LEU A 407 -5.76 -4.21 -23.89
N LEU A 408 -6.05 -2.91 -23.84
CA LEU A 408 -5.90 -2.12 -22.62
C LEU A 408 -6.81 -2.63 -21.50
N ALA A 409 -8.09 -2.90 -21.80
CA ALA A 409 -9.02 -3.44 -20.82
C ALA A 409 -8.60 -4.83 -20.33
N ILE A 410 -8.26 -5.74 -21.23
CA ILE A 410 -7.80 -7.10 -20.87
C ILE A 410 -6.54 -7.03 -20.02
N LEU A 411 -5.55 -6.24 -20.42
CA LEU A 411 -4.28 -6.15 -19.68
C LEU A 411 -4.51 -5.66 -18.26
N LEU A 412 -5.29 -4.59 -18.09
CA LEU A 412 -5.59 -4.03 -16.78
C LEU A 412 -6.36 -5.03 -15.90
N TRP A 413 -7.35 -5.75 -16.45
CA TRP A 413 -8.08 -6.80 -15.72
C TRP A 413 -7.22 -8.03 -15.42
N LEU A 414 -6.43 -8.54 -16.35
CA LEU A 414 -5.52 -9.67 -16.09
C LEU A 414 -4.50 -9.32 -15.01
N SER A 415 -4.04 -8.07 -15.01
CA SER A 415 -3.11 -7.58 -14.01
C SER A 415 -3.70 -7.65 -12.59
N SER A 416 -5.02 -7.43 -12.44
CA SER A 416 -5.70 -7.47 -11.13
C SER A 416 -5.92 -8.88 -10.57
N PHE A 417 -5.63 -9.94 -11.35
CA PHE A 417 -5.50 -11.31 -10.84
C PHE A 417 -4.10 -11.62 -10.30
N LEU A 418 -3.08 -11.00 -10.88
CA LEU A 418 -1.67 -11.35 -10.66
C LEU A 418 -0.99 -10.45 -9.63
N TYR A 419 -1.49 -9.23 -9.44
CA TYR A 419 -1.08 -8.31 -8.39
C TYR A 419 -2.24 -7.39 -7.97
N THR A 420 -1.96 -6.39 -7.14
CA THR A 420 -2.92 -5.42 -6.60
C THR A 420 -2.71 -4.05 -7.26
N PRO A 421 -3.38 -3.75 -8.38
CA PRO A 421 -3.25 -2.46 -9.03
C PRO A 421 -3.81 -1.34 -8.14
N SER A 422 -3.23 -0.14 -8.22
CA SER A 422 -3.78 1.03 -7.53
C SER A 422 -5.19 1.38 -8.03
N GLY A 423 -5.88 2.24 -7.26
CA GLY A 423 -7.19 2.77 -7.65
C GLY A 423 -7.18 3.45 -9.02
N THR A 424 -6.06 4.09 -9.40
CA THR A 424 -5.85 4.66 -10.74
C THR A 424 -5.96 3.59 -11.83
N MET A 425 -5.24 2.48 -11.68
CA MET A 425 -5.20 1.40 -12.66
C MET A 425 -6.54 0.68 -12.77
N LEU A 426 -7.20 0.44 -11.64
CA LEU A 426 -8.54 -0.15 -11.62
C LEU A 426 -9.58 0.78 -12.28
N MET A 427 -9.52 2.10 -12.06
CA MET A 427 -10.41 3.04 -12.78
C MET A 427 -10.13 3.06 -14.28
N LEU A 428 -8.86 3.00 -14.69
CA LEU A 428 -8.53 2.84 -16.12
C LEU A 428 -9.12 1.53 -16.68
N ALA A 429 -9.13 0.44 -15.91
CA ALA A 429 -9.74 -0.82 -16.33
C ALA A 429 -11.24 -0.64 -16.61
N PHE A 430 -11.97 0.02 -15.70
CA PHE A 430 -13.39 0.34 -15.89
C PHE A 430 -13.63 1.26 -17.08
N ILE A 431 -12.84 2.34 -17.21
CA ILE A 431 -12.97 3.30 -18.32
C ILE A 431 -12.72 2.60 -19.65
N PHE A 432 -11.62 1.86 -19.82
CA PHE A 432 -11.31 1.18 -21.08
C PHE A 432 -12.28 0.04 -21.40
N SER A 433 -12.81 -0.68 -20.40
CA SER A 433 -13.92 -1.62 -20.61
C SER A 433 -15.18 -0.91 -21.12
N GLY A 434 -15.48 0.29 -20.61
CA GLY A 434 -16.61 1.10 -21.07
C GLY A 434 -16.43 1.61 -22.49
N ILE A 435 -15.25 2.16 -22.81
CA ILE A 435 -14.88 2.60 -24.17
C ILE A 435 -14.93 1.41 -25.14
N PHE A 436 -14.40 0.25 -24.76
CA PHE A 436 -14.49 -0.97 -25.56
C PHE A 436 -15.95 -1.33 -25.88
N MET A 437 -16.84 -1.32 -24.87
CA MET A 437 -18.27 -1.55 -25.11
C MET A 437 -18.90 -0.50 -26.03
N ALA A 438 -18.43 0.75 -25.98
CA ALA A 438 -18.87 1.81 -26.89
C ALA A 438 -18.48 1.49 -28.35
N VAL A 439 -17.26 1.03 -28.59
CA VAL A 439 -16.78 0.62 -29.93
C VAL A 439 -17.54 -0.61 -30.42
N VAL A 440 -17.78 -1.60 -29.56
CA VAL A 440 -18.55 -2.81 -29.90
C VAL A 440 -19.98 -2.45 -30.32
N ARG A 441 -20.61 -1.47 -29.66
CA ARG A 441 -21.92 -0.92 -30.05
C ARG A 441 -21.87 -0.25 -31.42
N GLN A 442 -20.84 0.57 -31.70
CA GLN A 442 -20.67 1.23 -33.00
C GLN A 442 -20.58 0.22 -34.15
N ASN A 443 -19.86 -0.89 -33.92
CA ASN A 443 -19.70 -1.98 -34.88
C ASN A 443 -20.93 -2.90 -35.01
N ARG A 444 -22.06 -2.55 -34.37
CA ARG A 444 -23.33 -3.32 -34.37
C ARG A 444 -23.21 -4.76 -33.85
N ALA A 445 -22.11 -5.12 -33.19
CA ALA A 445 -21.91 -6.43 -32.58
C ALA A 445 -22.72 -6.61 -31.28
N VAL A 446 -23.20 -5.50 -30.70
CA VAL A 446 -24.12 -5.43 -29.56
C VAL A 446 -25.27 -4.51 -29.92
N SER A 447 -26.49 -4.91 -29.55
CA SER A 447 -27.68 -4.09 -29.77
C SER A 447 -27.70 -2.86 -28.86
N SER A 448 -28.22 -1.75 -29.37
CA SER A 448 -28.52 -0.55 -28.60
C SER A 448 -30.03 -0.41 -28.43
N ARG A 449 -30.46 0.04 -27.25
CA ARG A 449 -31.85 0.50 -27.06
C ARG A 449 -31.84 2.00 -26.87
N GLY A 450 -32.44 2.70 -27.82
CA GLY A 450 -32.71 4.13 -27.71
C GLY A 450 -33.99 4.34 -26.92
N LEU A 451 -33.88 5.03 -25.79
CA LEU A 451 -35.01 5.44 -24.96
C LEU A 451 -35.35 6.88 -25.30
N ASN A 452 -36.57 7.11 -25.79
CA ASN A 452 -37.12 8.46 -25.96
C ASN A 452 -37.85 8.85 -24.68
N LEU A 453 -37.20 9.68 -23.87
CA LEU A 453 -37.71 10.12 -22.57
C LEU A 453 -38.82 11.17 -22.70
N ASN A 454 -38.97 11.78 -23.88
CA ASN A 454 -40.01 12.76 -24.19
C ASN A 454 -41.22 12.15 -24.92
N GLN A 455 -41.35 10.82 -24.94
CA GLN A 455 -42.44 10.14 -25.65
C GLN A 455 -43.84 10.52 -25.12
N ASN A 456 -44.02 10.60 -23.80
CA ASN A 456 -45.25 11.00 -23.12
C ASN A 456 -44.89 11.72 -21.81
N THR A 457 -45.72 12.66 -21.36
CA THR A 457 -45.70 13.28 -20.04
C THR A 457 -45.39 12.30 -18.90
N GLN A 458 -45.98 11.10 -18.87
CA GLN A 458 -45.70 10.10 -17.82
C GLN A 458 -44.23 9.63 -17.84
N VAL A 459 -43.71 9.25 -19.01
CA VAL A 459 -42.31 8.80 -19.17
C VAL A 459 -41.34 9.94 -18.85
N ARG A 460 -41.66 11.16 -19.29
CA ARG A 460 -40.86 12.35 -19.00
C ARG A 460 -40.83 12.65 -17.50
N LEU A 461 -41.97 12.52 -16.81
CA LEU A 461 -42.05 12.73 -15.36
C LEU A 461 -41.25 11.67 -14.60
N ILE A 462 -41.43 10.38 -14.92
CA ILE A 462 -40.70 9.27 -14.28
C ILE A 462 -39.20 9.39 -14.50
N SER A 463 -38.77 9.63 -15.74
CA SER A 463 -37.34 9.79 -16.06
C SER A 463 -36.73 11.02 -15.39
N THR A 464 -37.43 12.16 -15.35
CA THR A 464 -36.97 13.35 -14.64
C THR A 464 -36.83 13.09 -13.14
N ALA A 465 -37.81 12.41 -12.53
CA ALA A 465 -37.74 12.04 -11.11
C ALA A 465 -36.57 11.08 -10.83
N LEU A 466 -36.36 10.06 -11.67
CA LEU A 466 -35.25 9.14 -11.54
C LEU A 466 -33.89 9.84 -11.68
N MET A 467 -33.75 10.73 -12.67
CA MET A 467 -32.53 11.53 -12.85
C MET A 467 -32.28 12.44 -11.64
N ALA A 468 -33.33 13.05 -11.06
CA ALA A 468 -33.19 13.84 -9.84
C ALA A 468 -32.71 13.00 -8.65
N VAL A 469 -33.22 11.77 -8.48
CA VAL A 469 -32.75 10.83 -7.44
C VAL A 469 -31.28 10.47 -7.65
N ILE A 470 -30.87 10.15 -8.88
CA ILE A 470 -29.46 9.85 -9.21
C ILE A 470 -28.58 11.08 -8.95
N ALA A 471 -29.02 12.28 -9.33
CA ALA A 471 -28.30 13.52 -9.10
C ALA A 471 -28.12 13.82 -7.60
N LEU A 472 -29.18 13.66 -6.81
CA LEU A 472 -29.11 13.82 -5.35
C LEU A 472 -28.19 12.78 -4.71
N GLY A 473 -28.23 11.52 -5.18
CA GLY A 473 -27.31 10.47 -4.74
C GLY A 473 -25.85 10.81 -5.07
N ALA A 474 -25.58 11.30 -6.28
CA ALA A 474 -24.25 11.73 -6.71
C ALA A 474 -23.74 12.93 -5.89
N LEU A 475 -24.60 13.92 -5.62
CA LEU A 475 -24.27 15.06 -4.75
C LEU A 475 -24.00 14.61 -3.30
N GLY A 476 -24.80 13.67 -2.78
CA GLY A 476 -24.58 13.08 -1.46
C GLY A 476 -23.24 12.35 -1.35
N LEU A 477 -22.90 11.52 -2.34
CA LEU A 477 -21.58 10.87 -2.42
C LEU A 477 -20.45 11.89 -2.53
N GLY A 478 -20.64 12.97 -3.30
CA GLY A 478 -19.66 14.06 -3.43
C GLY A 478 -19.43 14.79 -2.13
N TRP A 479 -20.50 15.05 -1.38
CA TRP A 479 -20.40 15.64 -0.04
C TRP A 479 -19.63 14.75 0.93
N VAL A 480 -19.86 13.43 0.89
CA VAL A 480 -19.11 12.48 1.71
C VAL A 480 -17.63 12.40 1.30
N GLY A 481 -17.33 12.39 -0.01
CA GLY A 481 -15.97 12.47 -0.52
C GLY A 481 -15.23 13.73 -0.12
N PHE A 482 -15.92 14.87 -0.14
CA PHE A 482 -15.39 16.15 0.34
C PHE A 482 -15.05 16.11 1.82
N ASN A 483 -15.98 15.66 2.66
CA ASN A 483 -15.74 15.57 4.10
C ASN A 483 -14.58 14.64 4.44
N ARG A 484 -14.45 13.50 3.75
CA ARG A 484 -13.33 12.55 3.95
C ARG A 484 -11.99 13.13 3.52
N THR A 485 -11.93 13.72 2.34
CA THR A 485 -10.71 14.38 1.84
C THR A 485 -10.30 15.54 2.76
N ALA A 486 -11.25 16.39 3.17
CA ALA A 486 -11.02 17.47 4.12
C ALA A 486 -10.53 16.97 5.48
N SER A 487 -11.11 15.88 5.97
CA SER A 487 -10.70 15.25 7.21
C SER A 487 -9.25 14.76 7.17
N VAL A 488 -8.84 14.09 6.08
CA VAL A 488 -7.45 13.64 5.89
C VAL A 488 -6.47 14.82 5.85
N LEU A 489 -6.84 15.94 5.21
CA LEU A 489 -6.01 17.16 5.20
C LEU A 489 -5.70 17.66 6.63
N TYR A 490 -6.72 17.73 7.49
CA TYR A 490 -6.52 18.19 8.88
C TYR A 490 -5.74 17.17 9.71
N PHE A 491 -5.93 15.88 9.47
CA PHE A 491 -5.14 14.84 10.14
C PHE A 491 -3.67 14.90 9.73
N GLN A 492 -3.37 15.03 8.43
CA GLN A 492 -2.00 15.17 7.94
C GLN A 492 -1.32 16.40 8.56
N LYS A 493 -2.04 17.53 8.64
CA LYS A 493 -1.54 18.73 9.33
C LYS A 493 -1.24 18.48 10.81
N ALA A 494 -2.06 17.69 11.51
CA ALA A 494 -1.79 17.30 12.90
C ALA A 494 -0.51 16.46 13.02
N VAL A 495 -0.28 15.54 12.09
CA VAL A 495 0.95 14.72 12.01
C VAL A 495 2.16 15.61 11.74
N ASP A 496 2.09 16.52 10.77
CA ASP A 496 3.19 17.42 10.44
C ASP A 496 3.57 18.30 11.63
N LEU A 497 2.57 18.83 12.35
CA LEU A 497 2.76 19.59 13.58
C LEU A 497 3.43 18.75 14.68
N SER A 498 3.08 17.47 14.81
CA SER A 498 3.68 16.58 15.81
C SER A 498 5.16 16.27 15.55
N ASN A 499 5.63 16.43 14.32
CA ASN A 499 7.02 16.25 13.94
C ASN A 499 7.88 17.50 14.17
N VAL A 500 7.28 18.64 14.52
CA VAL A 500 8.01 19.90 14.78
C VAL A 500 8.27 20.04 16.28
N ALA A 501 9.55 20.04 16.66
CA ALA A 501 9.96 20.19 18.05
C ALA A 501 9.45 21.50 18.68
N GLY A 502 8.92 21.43 19.90
CA GLY A 502 8.38 22.58 20.63
C GLY A 502 6.93 22.96 20.28
N THR A 503 6.26 22.21 19.39
CA THR A 503 4.86 22.46 19.06
C THR A 503 3.94 22.16 20.25
N SER A 504 2.98 23.05 20.52
CA SER A 504 2.00 22.88 21.59
C SER A 504 1.04 21.72 21.30
N LEU A 505 0.83 20.84 22.30
CA LEU A 505 -0.12 19.72 22.23
C LEU A 505 -1.56 20.19 21.95
N VAL A 506 -1.92 21.41 22.36
CA VAL A 506 -3.24 22.00 22.12
C VAL A 506 -3.46 22.29 20.62
N GLU A 507 -2.40 22.68 19.90
CA GLU A 507 -2.53 22.96 18.47
C GLU A 507 -2.73 21.67 17.66
N ILE A 508 -2.04 20.60 18.05
CA ILE A 508 -2.18 19.26 17.46
C ILE A 508 -3.59 18.73 17.72
N GLU A 509 -4.06 18.79 18.97
CA GLU A 509 -5.42 18.42 19.37
C GLU A 509 -6.47 19.17 18.53
N ARG A 510 -6.33 20.49 18.36
CA ARG A 510 -7.24 21.31 17.54
C ARG A 510 -7.34 20.84 16.10
N GLN A 511 -6.23 20.40 15.48
CA GLN A 511 -6.29 19.85 14.11
C GLN A 511 -6.94 18.46 14.09
N LEU A 512 -6.70 17.61 15.10
CA LEU A 512 -7.36 16.31 15.22
C LEU A 512 -8.88 16.45 15.41
N GLU A 513 -9.33 17.40 16.24
CA GLU A 513 -10.76 17.69 16.43
C GLU A 513 -11.43 18.16 15.14
N LYS A 514 -10.75 18.99 14.33
CA LYS A 514 -11.23 19.37 13.00
C LYS A 514 -11.35 18.16 12.09
N ALA A 515 -10.34 17.29 12.06
CA ALA A 515 -10.39 16.06 11.26
C ALA A 515 -11.61 15.21 11.64
N ILE A 516 -11.84 14.99 12.94
CA ILE A 516 -12.97 14.25 13.49
C ILE A 516 -14.32 14.91 13.14
N LYS A 517 -14.41 16.24 13.19
CA LYS A 517 -15.62 16.99 12.85
C LYS A 517 -16.05 16.77 11.40
N PHE A 518 -15.09 16.69 10.47
CA PHE A 518 -15.40 16.41 9.06
C PHE A 518 -15.73 14.93 8.83
N SER A 519 -14.92 14.01 9.36
CA SER A 519 -15.16 12.57 9.26
C SER A 519 -14.50 11.87 10.44
N ALA A 520 -15.31 11.34 11.35
CA ALA A 520 -14.84 10.57 12.49
C ALA A 520 -14.24 9.22 12.05
N THR A 521 -13.02 8.91 12.50
CA THR A 521 -12.36 7.62 12.23
C THR A 521 -11.63 7.14 13.49
N ASP A 522 -11.50 5.82 13.63
CA ASP A 522 -10.79 5.19 14.73
C ASP A 522 -9.32 5.64 14.82
N LYS A 523 -8.63 5.77 13.68
CA LYS A 523 -7.25 6.27 13.60
C LYS A 523 -7.09 7.67 14.22
N TYR A 524 -8.05 8.57 13.98
CA TYR A 524 -8.00 9.93 14.55
C TYR A 524 -8.26 9.93 16.04
N TYR A 525 -9.14 9.05 16.52
CA TYR A 525 -9.38 8.88 17.94
C TYR A 525 -8.21 8.21 18.67
N ILE A 526 -7.49 7.27 18.05
CA ILE A 526 -6.23 6.75 18.60
C ILE A 526 -5.22 7.89 18.76
N ALA A 527 -5.03 8.71 17.72
CA ALA A 527 -4.11 9.85 17.80
C ALA A 527 -4.53 10.85 18.88
N LEU A 528 -5.82 11.19 18.94
CA LEU A 528 -6.37 12.10 19.93
C LEU A 528 -6.22 11.56 21.36
N SER A 529 -6.39 10.25 21.55
CA SER A 529 -6.16 9.57 22.83
C SER A 529 -4.72 9.73 23.29
N ARG A 530 -3.75 9.46 22.39
CA ARG A 530 -2.32 9.62 22.69
C ARG A 530 -1.93 11.05 23.04
N ILE A 531 -2.44 12.03 22.28
CA ILE A 531 -2.18 13.46 22.56
C ILE A 531 -2.75 13.87 23.91
N ASN A 532 -3.99 13.48 24.22
CA ASN A 532 -4.59 13.78 25.52
C ASN A 532 -3.89 13.05 26.68
N PHE A 533 -3.39 11.84 26.44
CA PHE A 533 -2.59 11.13 27.43
C PHE A 533 -1.26 11.84 27.71
N ALA A 534 -0.56 12.31 26.67
CA ALA A 534 0.65 13.11 26.81
C ALA A 534 0.37 14.41 27.59
N LYS A 535 -0.75 15.09 27.31
CA LYS A 535 -1.18 16.26 28.10
C LYS A 535 -1.40 15.91 29.57
N ALA A 536 -2.01 14.76 29.87
CA ALA A 536 -2.18 14.30 31.24
C ALA A 536 -0.81 14.08 31.91
N GLN A 537 0.16 13.45 31.25
CA GLN A 537 1.52 13.29 31.79
C GLN A 537 2.22 14.64 32.07
N VAL A 538 2.07 15.61 31.18
CA VAL A 538 2.60 16.98 31.38
C VAL A 538 1.94 17.64 32.58
N ALA A 539 0.61 17.53 32.73
CA ALA A 539 -0.10 18.09 33.88
C ALA A 539 0.29 17.40 35.20
N ALA A 540 0.53 16.09 35.19
CA ALA A 540 0.97 15.34 36.36
C ALA A 540 2.40 15.70 36.82
N SER A 541 3.24 16.16 35.89
CA SER A 541 4.64 16.57 36.15
C SER A 541 4.82 18.09 36.23
N ALA A 542 3.73 18.87 36.16
CA ALA A 542 3.78 20.32 36.15
C ALA A 542 4.20 20.89 37.51
N ILE A 543 5.27 21.70 37.49
CA ILE A 543 5.79 22.43 38.66
C ILE A 543 5.17 23.83 38.77
N THR A 544 4.59 24.33 37.67
CA THR A 544 3.91 25.63 37.57
C THR A 544 2.39 25.47 37.73
N GLY A 545 1.71 26.47 38.29
CA GLY A 545 0.25 26.43 38.54
C GLY A 545 -0.09 26.04 39.98
N THR A 546 -1.38 26.07 40.34
CA THR A 546 -1.83 25.57 41.65
C THR A 546 -1.99 24.04 41.61
N PRO A 547 -1.78 23.33 42.73
CA PRO A 547 -2.00 21.88 42.80
C PRO A 547 -3.42 21.46 42.35
N GLU A 548 -4.44 22.25 42.70
CA GLU A 548 -5.82 22.03 42.30
C GLU A 548 -6.04 22.20 40.79
N GLU A 549 -5.41 23.20 40.18
CA GLU A 549 -5.46 23.43 38.73
C GLU A 549 -4.78 22.29 37.97
N ASN A 550 -3.57 21.89 38.40
CA ASN A 550 -2.83 20.80 37.79
C ASN A 550 -3.58 19.47 37.89
N LYS A 551 -4.22 19.20 39.04
CA LYS A 551 -5.09 18.04 39.22
C LYS A 551 -6.31 18.08 38.28
N THR A 552 -6.96 19.23 38.16
CA THR A 552 -8.13 19.38 37.28
C THR A 552 -7.77 19.18 35.80
N ASN A 553 -6.66 19.79 35.38
CA ASN A 553 -6.13 19.65 34.01
C ASN A 553 -5.72 18.21 33.71
N PHE A 554 -5.10 17.55 34.69
CA PHE A 554 -4.76 16.15 34.62
C PHE A 554 -6.01 15.26 34.43
N GLU A 555 -7.02 15.43 35.28
CA GLU A 555 -8.27 14.64 35.23
C GLU A 555 -9.06 14.87 33.92
N ASP A 556 -9.12 16.11 33.42
CA ASP A 556 -9.77 16.41 32.13
C ASP A 556 -9.04 15.77 30.95
N ALA A 557 -7.72 15.92 30.88
CA ALA A 557 -6.91 15.33 29.82
C ALA A 557 -6.99 13.80 29.83
N LEU A 558 -6.95 13.18 31.02
CA LEU A 558 -7.10 11.74 31.15
C LEU A 558 -8.49 11.26 30.71
N ARG A 559 -9.57 11.93 31.16
CA ARG A 559 -10.94 11.60 30.74
C ARG A 559 -11.11 11.69 29.23
N LYS A 560 -10.56 12.74 28.60
CA LYS A 560 -10.55 12.90 27.13
C LYS A 560 -9.77 11.79 26.44
N SER A 561 -8.63 11.39 27.00
CA SER A 561 -7.81 10.30 26.46
C SER A 561 -8.55 8.95 26.46
N ILE A 562 -9.14 8.57 27.60
CA ILE A 562 -9.92 7.34 27.74
C ILE A 562 -11.16 7.37 26.84
N GLY A 563 -11.86 8.51 26.82
CA GLY A 563 -13.03 8.73 25.96
C GLY A 563 -12.68 8.52 24.49
N ALA A 564 -11.58 9.11 24.02
CA ALA A 564 -11.11 8.94 22.65
C ALA A 564 -10.71 7.49 22.34
N ALA A 565 -9.99 6.80 23.23
CA ALA A 565 -9.64 5.38 23.02
C ALA A 565 -10.89 4.50 22.93
N ARG A 566 -11.90 4.73 23.78
CA ARG A 566 -13.20 4.05 23.70
C ARG A 566 -13.94 4.37 22.41
N SER A 567 -13.92 5.63 21.96
CA SER A 567 -14.49 6.01 20.66
C SER A 567 -13.82 5.29 19.49
N ALA A 568 -12.49 5.11 19.52
CA ALA A 568 -11.79 4.35 18.49
C ALA A 568 -12.29 2.88 18.42
N VAL A 569 -12.40 2.23 19.59
CA VAL A 569 -12.96 0.87 19.70
C VAL A 569 -14.42 0.82 19.24
N ASN A 570 -15.25 1.79 19.61
CA ASN A 570 -16.66 1.82 19.22
C ASN A 570 -16.85 2.00 17.70
N ILE A 571 -15.99 2.79 17.05
CA ILE A 571 -16.05 3.03 15.60
C ILE A 571 -15.57 1.79 14.83
N ASN A 572 -14.49 1.17 15.29
CA ASN A 572 -13.92 -0.02 14.66
C ASN A 572 -13.53 -1.06 15.71
N PRO A 573 -14.52 -1.83 16.20
CA PRO A 573 -14.26 -2.85 17.21
C PRO A 573 -13.50 -4.05 16.63
N ALA A 574 -13.33 -4.14 15.31
CA ALA A 574 -12.60 -5.21 14.64
C ALA A 574 -11.08 -4.93 14.54
N GLY A 575 -10.65 -3.67 14.62
CA GLY A 575 -9.25 -3.28 14.59
C GLY A 575 -8.53 -3.61 15.90
N TYR A 576 -7.55 -4.51 15.87
CA TYR A 576 -6.80 -4.89 17.09
C TYR A 576 -6.00 -3.70 17.66
N ASP A 577 -5.52 -2.78 16.81
CA ASP A 577 -4.78 -1.59 17.24
C ASP A 577 -5.62 -0.66 18.13
N ASN A 578 -6.94 -0.61 17.92
CA ASN A 578 -7.85 0.19 18.75
C ASN A 578 -7.91 -0.37 20.18
N TRP A 579 -7.95 -1.69 20.31
CA TRP A 579 -7.91 -2.39 21.58
C TRP A 579 -6.53 -2.28 22.25
N VAL A 580 -5.46 -2.36 21.48
CA VAL A 580 -4.09 -2.12 21.99
C VAL A 580 -3.97 -0.70 22.55
N ALA A 581 -4.45 0.31 21.82
CA ALA A 581 -4.43 1.69 22.30
C ALA A 581 -5.21 1.85 23.60
N LEU A 582 -6.42 1.27 23.70
CA LEU A 582 -7.21 1.30 24.93
C LEU A 582 -6.49 0.59 26.10
N GLY A 583 -5.91 -0.58 25.84
CA GLY A 583 -5.16 -1.35 26.84
C GLY A 583 -3.90 -0.63 27.34
N MET A 584 -3.19 0.09 26.46
CA MET A 584 -2.03 0.90 26.84
C MET A 584 -2.41 2.04 27.78
N ILE A 585 -3.52 2.74 27.50
CA ILE A 585 -4.01 3.82 28.38
C ILE A 585 -4.36 3.25 29.75
N TYR A 586 -5.14 2.17 29.81
CA TYR A 586 -5.49 1.55 31.09
C TYR A 586 -4.27 0.98 31.82
N GLY A 587 -3.34 0.34 31.11
CA GLY A 587 -2.12 -0.21 31.70
C GLY A 587 -1.26 0.87 32.37
N ALA A 588 -1.22 2.07 31.81
CA ALA A 588 -0.50 3.18 32.40
C ALA A 588 -1.16 3.76 33.66
N LEU A 589 -2.44 3.42 33.93
CA LEU A 589 -3.19 3.90 35.10
C LEU A 589 -3.12 2.96 36.30
N ILE A 590 -2.38 1.85 36.21
CA ILE A 590 -2.28 0.86 37.29
C ILE A 590 -1.35 1.37 38.39
N SER A 591 -0.18 1.87 38.00
CA SER A 591 0.87 2.24 38.94
C SER A 591 0.78 3.71 39.41
N PRO A 592 1.32 4.05 40.59
CA PRO A 592 1.42 5.43 41.05
C PRO A 592 2.18 6.32 40.06
N PRO A 593 1.83 7.63 39.94
CA PRO A 593 0.91 8.38 40.81
C PRO A 593 -0.57 8.27 40.42
N LEU A 594 -0.92 7.44 39.42
CA LEU A 594 -2.24 7.46 38.77
C LEU A 594 -3.27 6.53 39.44
N SER A 595 -2.89 5.26 39.66
CA SER A 595 -3.62 4.24 40.42
C SER A 595 -5.16 4.32 40.37
N VAL A 596 -5.74 4.12 39.18
CA VAL A 596 -7.19 4.12 38.95
C VAL A 596 -7.77 2.72 39.20
N GLU A 597 -8.85 2.65 39.99
CA GLU A 597 -9.56 1.40 40.27
C GLU A 597 -10.11 0.76 38.98
N GLY A 598 -9.97 -0.56 38.84
CA GLY A 598 -10.41 -1.31 37.65
C GLY A 598 -9.51 -1.14 36.42
N ALA A 599 -8.41 -0.38 36.49
CA ALA A 599 -7.53 -0.15 35.35
C ALA A 599 -6.88 -1.44 34.84
N TYR A 600 -6.49 -2.34 35.74
CA TYR A 600 -5.90 -3.62 35.39
C TYR A 600 -6.87 -4.50 34.60
N GLU A 601 -8.09 -4.69 35.10
CA GLU A 601 -9.11 -5.54 34.47
C GLU A 601 -9.47 -5.01 33.09
N ASN A 602 -9.58 -3.68 32.95
CA ASN A 602 -9.84 -3.04 31.66
C ASN A 602 -8.67 -3.20 30.68
N ALA A 603 -7.43 -3.08 31.14
CA ALA A 603 -6.24 -3.31 30.31
C ALA A 603 -6.16 -4.77 29.84
N GLN A 604 -6.40 -5.72 30.76
CA GLN A 604 -6.37 -7.14 30.47
C GLN A 604 -7.45 -7.53 29.47
N PHE A 605 -8.68 -7.00 29.64
CA PHE A 605 -9.78 -7.19 28.70
C PHE A 605 -9.41 -6.65 27.31
N ALA A 606 -8.91 -5.42 27.23
CA ALA A 606 -8.55 -4.81 25.95
C ALA A 606 -7.43 -5.57 25.22
N TYR A 607 -6.37 -5.99 25.91
CA TYR A 607 -5.31 -6.79 25.28
C TYR A 607 -5.79 -8.20 24.88
N SER A 608 -6.73 -8.78 25.62
CA SER A 608 -7.34 -10.06 25.25
C SER A 608 -8.18 -9.94 23.97
N GLU A 609 -8.97 -8.87 23.85
CA GLU A 609 -9.72 -8.55 22.63
C GLU A 609 -8.78 -8.30 21.43
N ALA A 610 -7.67 -7.58 21.63
CA ALA A 610 -6.65 -7.40 20.60
C ALA A 610 -6.11 -8.76 20.12
N ARG A 611 -5.82 -9.68 21.04
CA ARG A 611 -5.29 -11.01 20.72
C ARG A 611 -6.27 -11.86 19.91
N LEU A 612 -7.58 -11.75 20.14
CA LEU A 612 -8.57 -12.46 19.34
C LEU A 612 -8.56 -12.04 17.87
N ARG A 613 -8.17 -10.79 17.58
CA ARG A 613 -8.16 -10.21 16.22
C ARG A 613 -6.82 -10.35 15.49
N ASN A 614 -5.75 -10.69 16.23
CA ASN A 614 -4.43 -10.92 15.67
C ASN A 614 -3.68 -11.99 16.48
N PRO A 615 -4.18 -13.25 16.50
CA PRO A 615 -3.72 -14.29 17.42
C PRO A 615 -2.27 -14.73 17.17
N ALA A 616 -1.78 -14.59 15.94
CA ALA A 616 -0.40 -14.93 15.58
C ALA A 616 0.60 -13.81 15.89
N ASN A 617 0.19 -12.67 16.47
CA ASN A 617 1.11 -11.56 16.77
C ASN A 617 1.83 -11.76 18.12
N PRO A 618 3.16 -11.97 18.11
CA PRO A 618 3.93 -12.19 19.34
C PRO A 618 3.94 -10.96 20.27
N ALA A 619 3.81 -9.74 19.73
CA ALA A 619 3.82 -8.51 20.50
C ALA A 619 2.65 -8.40 21.48
N LEU A 620 1.49 -8.95 21.13
CA LEU A 620 0.30 -8.89 21.98
C LEU A 620 0.47 -9.72 23.27
N LEU A 621 1.23 -10.82 23.20
CA LEU A 621 1.59 -11.60 24.38
C LEU A 621 2.60 -10.85 25.26
N LEU A 622 3.50 -10.05 24.68
CA LEU A 622 4.40 -9.19 25.47
C LEU A 622 3.66 -8.04 26.17
N LEU A 623 2.62 -7.50 25.57
CA LEU A 623 1.76 -6.50 26.24
C LEU A 623 1.08 -7.10 27.47
N LEU A 624 0.58 -8.34 27.37
CA LEU A 624 0.06 -9.06 28.53
C LEU A 624 1.16 -9.37 29.56
N ALA A 625 2.35 -9.82 29.13
CA ALA A 625 3.46 -10.05 30.05
C ALA A 625 3.81 -8.78 30.83
N ARG A 626 3.93 -7.63 30.17
CA ARG A 626 4.18 -6.34 30.82
C ARG A 626 3.07 -5.96 31.79
N LEU A 627 1.83 -6.27 31.45
CA LEU A 627 0.69 -6.03 32.32
C LEU A 627 0.79 -6.86 33.61
N GLU A 628 1.15 -8.14 33.52
CA GLU A 628 1.35 -8.98 34.72
C GLU A 628 2.52 -8.49 35.59
N LEU A 629 3.60 -8.00 34.95
CA LEU A 629 4.73 -7.40 35.67
C LEU A 629 4.35 -6.14 36.46
N SER A 630 3.35 -5.38 36.01
CA SER A 630 2.85 -4.22 36.77
C SER A 630 2.20 -4.61 38.12
N ARG A 631 1.88 -5.90 38.29
CA ARG A 631 1.37 -6.52 39.52
C ARG A 631 2.39 -7.42 40.23
N ASP A 632 3.66 -7.40 39.80
CA ASP A 632 4.72 -8.27 40.30
C ASP A 632 4.47 -9.79 40.08
N ASP A 633 3.57 -10.17 39.16
CA ASP A 633 3.37 -11.58 38.77
C ASP A 633 4.37 -11.99 37.67
N LYS A 634 5.60 -12.23 38.10
CA LYS A 634 6.72 -12.60 37.23
C LYS A 634 6.52 -13.97 36.56
N GLU A 635 5.86 -14.91 37.21
CA GLU A 635 5.67 -16.26 36.67
C GLU A 635 4.68 -16.26 35.49
N THR A 636 3.55 -15.57 35.64
CA THR A 636 2.60 -15.41 34.53
C THR A 636 3.23 -14.60 33.39
N ALA A 637 4.01 -13.56 33.71
CA ALA A 637 4.76 -12.81 32.70
C ALA A 637 5.75 -13.69 31.92
N ARG A 638 6.55 -14.53 32.60
CA ARG A 638 7.47 -15.50 31.96
C ARG A 638 6.72 -16.46 31.04
N SER A 639 5.54 -16.95 31.46
CA SER A 639 4.69 -17.80 30.63
C SER A 639 4.24 -17.10 29.34
N PHE A 640 3.80 -15.85 29.42
CA PHE A 640 3.43 -15.07 28.23
C PHE A 640 4.64 -14.79 27.31
N ILE A 641 5.81 -14.49 27.87
CA ILE A 641 7.04 -14.29 27.09
C ILE A 641 7.42 -15.58 26.34
N ARG A 642 7.37 -16.75 26.99
CA ARG A 642 7.63 -18.05 26.34
C ARG A 642 6.65 -18.34 25.21
N ARG A 643 5.36 -18.02 25.41
CA ARG A 643 4.35 -18.16 24.34
C ARG A 643 4.57 -17.17 23.19
N SER A 644 5.07 -15.97 23.49
CA SER A 644 5.48 -14.99 22.46
C SER A 644 6.62 -15.54 21.61
N LEU A 645 7.65 -16.10 22.26
CA LEU A 645 8.78 -16.76 21.59
C LEU A 645 8.36 -18.02 20.81
N ALA A 646 7.33 -18.74 21.25
CA ALA A 646 6.78 -19.86 20.50
C ALA A 646 6.07 -19.42 19.21
N LEU A 647 5.54 -18.20 19.14
CA LEU A 647 5.00 -17.61 17.91
C LEU A 647 6.11 -17.06 17.01
N LYS A 648 7.19 -16.54 17.60
CA LYS A 648 8.33 -15.97 16.88
C LYS A 648 9.61 -16.15 17.70
N GLU A 649 10.42 -17.15 17.33
CA GLU A 649 11.63 -17.55 18.08
C GLU A 649 12.70 -16.46 18.09
N ASP A 650 12.78 -15.67 17.02
CA ASP A 650 13.73 -14.58 16.79
C ASP A 650 13.17 -13.22 17.24
N TYR A 651 12.21 -13.20 18.16
CA TYR A 651 11.61 -11.93 18.63
C TYR A 651 12.45 -11.26 19.71
N ALA A 652 13.27 -10.30 19.28
CA ALA A 652 14.22 -9.60 20.14
C ALA A 652 13.57 -8.97 21.40
N ASP A 653 12.43 -8.28 21.26
CA ASP A 653 11.73 -7.66 22.40
C ASP A 653 11.38 -8.66 23.49
N ALA A 654 11.06 -9.91 23.14
CA ALA A 654 10.74 -10.95 24.11
C ALA A 654 11.97 -11.38 24.92
N TYR A 655 13.14 -11.51 24.27
CA TYR A 655 14.39 -11.78 24.98
C TYR A 655 14.85 -10.60 25.83
N VAL A 656 14.56 -9.36 25.45
CA VAL A 656 14.81 -8.18 26.30
C VAL A 656 14.03 -8.30 27.61
N PHE A 657 12.72 -8.57 27.55
CA PHE A 657 11.91 -8.75 28.76
C PHE A 657 12.36 -9.96 29.57
N LEU A 658 12.72 -11.06 28.92
CA LEU A 658 13.22 -12.24 29.62
C LEU A 658 14.53 -11.93 30.35
N ALA A 659 15.51 -11.31 29.68
CA ALA A 659 16.77 -10.92 30.29
C ALA A 659 16.57 -10.02 31.51
N GLN A 660 15.69 -9.01 31.40
CA GLN A 660 15.37 -8.12 32.52
C GLN A 660 14.80 -8.87 33.73
N LEU A 661 13.91 -9.84 33.50
CA LEU A 661 13.35 -10.66 34.59
C LEU A 661 14.38 -11.58 35.21
N GLU A 662 15.21 -12.24 34.40
CA GLU A 662 16.24 -13.13 34.92
C GLU A 662 17.31 -12.35 35.70
N ILE A 663 17.63 -11.11 35.31
CA ILE A 663 18.50 -10.21 36.09
C ILE A 663 17.86 -9.85 37.42
N GLN A 664 16.58 -9.43 37.42
CA GLN A 664 15.86 -9.08 38.66
C GLN A 664 15.76 -10.24 39.63
N ASP A 665 15.65 -11.48 39.12
CA ASP A 665 15.56 -12.69 39.93
C ASP A 665 16.93 -13.28 40.29
N GLY A 666 18.03 -12.63 39.87
CA GLY A 666 19.41 -13.08 40.12
C GLY A 666 19.80 -14.35 39.34
N ASN A 667 18.96 -14.81 38.41
CA ASN A 667 19.25 -15.95 37.54
C ASN A 667 20.23 -15.55 36.42
N THR A 668 21.49 -15.41 36.80
CA THR A 668 22.56 -14.96 35.92
C THR A 668 22.71 -15.87 34.69
N THR A 669 22.52 -17.18 34.85
CA THR A 669 22.57 -18.15 33.72
C THR A 669 21.47 -17.89 32.69
N GLY A 670 20.23 -17.67 33.14
CA GLY A 670 19.11 -17.34 32.25
C GLY A 670 19.27 -15.98 31.57
N ALA A 671 19.81 -15.00 32.29
CA ALA A 671 20.13 -13.67 31.77
C ALA A 671 21.20 -13.75 30.67
N ILE A 672 22.29 -14.50 30.89
CA ILE A 672 23.34 -14.73 29.89
C ILE A 672 22.75 -15.37 28.64
N ALA A 673 21.97 -16.44 28.78
CA ALA A 673 21.37 -17.13 27.63
C ALA A 673 20.48 -16.19 26.78
N SER A 674 19.71 -15.32 27.44
CA SER A 674 18.87 -14.32 26.76
C SER A 674 19.71 -13.24 26.07
N ALA A 675 20.76 -12.75 26.74
CA ALA A 675 21.69 -11.78 26.18
C ALA A 675 22.49 -12.33 24.99
N GLU A 676 22.87 -13.61 25.01
CA GLU A 676 23.51 -14.29 23.87
C GLU A 676 22.57 -14.39 22.67
N LYS A 677 21.28 -14.71 22.88
CA LYS A 677 20.27 -14.67 21.81
C LYS A 677 20.12 -13.26 21.25
N LEU A 678 20.03 -12.24 22.10
CA LEU A 678 19.98 -10.84 21.68
C LEU A 678 21.20 -10.42 20.86
N ALA A 679 22.40 -10.88 21.23
CA ALA A 679 23.64 -10.58 20.51
C ALA A 679 23.64 -11.17 19.09
N VAL A 680 22.97 -12.31 18.88
CA VAL A 680 22.78 -12.89 17.53
C VAL A 680 21.73 -12.11 16.74
N LEU A 681 20.64 -11.69 17.38
CA LEU A 681 19.53 -10.99 16.73
C LEU A 681 19.84 -9.53 16.41
N MET A 682 20.70 -8.89 17.19
CA MET A 682 21.06 -7.47 17.09
C MET A 682 22.59 -7.30 17.17
N PRO A 683 23.35 -7.81 16.18
CA PRO A 683 24.81 -7.86 16.23
C PRO A 683 25.49 -6.49 16.14
N ASP A 684 24.75 -5.42 15.83
CA ASP A 684 25.29 -4.06 15.74
C ASP A 684 25.00 -3.22 16.99
N ASN A 685 24.39 -3.79 18.03
CA ASN A 685 24.03 -3.06 19.24
C ASN A 685 25.11 -3.24 20.34
N PRO A 686 25.97 -2.23 20.58
CA PRO A 686 27.04 -2.34 21.59
C PRO A 686 26.51 -2.48 23.01
N GLY A 687 25.29 -2.01 23.29
CA GLY A 687 24.66 -2.14 24.60
C GLY A 687 24.37 -3.60 24.99
N ILE A 688 24.02 -4.45 24.01
CA ILE A 688 23.74 -5.87 24.26
C ILE A 688 25.02 -6.62 24.62
N TYR A 689 26.12 -6.37 23.89
CA TYR A 689 27.41 -6.96 24.19
C TYR A 689 27.98 -6.46 25.52
N PHE A 690 27.75 -5.19 25.85
CA PHE A 690 28.10 -4.66 27.17
C PHE A 690 27.33 -5.35 28.29
N GLU A 691 26.01 -5.49 28.17
CA GLU A 691 25.18 -6.22 29.13
C GLU A 691 25.62 -7.68 29.27
N LEU A 692 25.87 -8.37 28.14
CA LEU A 692 26.40 -9.74 28.13
C LEU A 692 27.75 -9.84 28.83
N GLY A 693 28.64 -8.87 28.63
CA GLY A 693 29.93 -8.79 29.29
C GLY A 693 29.80 -8.60 30.80
N LEU A 694 28.89 -7.72 31.26
CA LEU A 694 28.60 -7.53 32.67
C LEU A 694 28.08 -8.82 33.32
N LEU A 695 27.16 -9.51 32.65
CA LEU A 695 26.59 -10.78 33.14
C LEU A 695 27.63 -11.89 33.20
N LYS A 696 28.53 -11.99 32.21
CA LYS A 696 29.64 -12.96 32.23
C LYS A 696 30.67 -12.62 33.30
N TYR A 697 30.98 -11.32 33.48
CA TYR A 697 31.89 -10.85 34.52
C TYR A 697 31.35 -11.18 35.93
N SER A 698 30.06 -10.92 36.17
CA SER A 698 29.41 -11.26 37.45
C SER A 698 29.36 -12.77 37.69
N ASN A 699 29.22 -13.58 36.62
CA ASN A 699 29.32 -15.03 36.67
C ASN A 699 30.76 -15.57 36.74
N LYS A 700 31.77 -14.69 36.86
CA LYS A 700 33.21 -15.00 36.90
C LYS A 700 33.76 -15.67 35.62
N ASP A 701 33.00 -15.63 34.52
CA ASP A 701 33.51 -15.96 33.19
C ASP A 701 34.23 -14.75 32.60
N TYR A 702 35.42 -14.46 33.14
CA TYR A 702 36.19 -13.28 32.76
C TYR A 702 36.69 -13.33 31.31
N ASN A 703 36.92 -14.52 30.76
CA ASN A 703 37.29 -14.68 29.35
C ASN A 703 36.11 -14.34 28.43
N GLY A 704 34.92 -14.89 28.69
CA GLY A 704 33.74 -14.56 27.90
C GLY A 704 33.30 -13.09 28.08
N ALA A 705 33.50 -12.51 29.26
CA ALA A 705 33.28 -11.08 29.50
C ALA A 705 34.21 -10.21 28.64
N LEU A 706 35.50 -10.55 28.62
CA LEU A 706 36.50 -9.87 27.80
C LEU A 706 36.14 -9.90 26.31
N GLU A 707 35.70 -11.05 25.78
CA GLU A 707 35.25 -11.17 24.39
C GLU A 707 34.03 -10.29 24.10
N ALA A 708 33.02 -10.32 24.98
CA ALA A 708 31.82 -9.51 24.83
C ALA A 708 32.12 -8.01 24.87
N PHE A 709 32.94 -7.54 25.81
CA PHE A 709 33.33 -6.12 25.85
C PHE A 709 34.12 -5.70 24.62
N LYS A 710 35.01 -6.56 24.09
CA LYS A 710 35.70 -6.28 22.82
C LYS A 710 34.71 -6.13 21.66
N LEU A 711 33.70 -7.00 21.56
CA LEU A 711 32.66 -6.88 20.53
C LEU A 711 31.85 -5.58 20.68
N ALA A 712 31.53 -5.15 21.90
CA ALA A 712 30.90 -3.84 22.14
C ALA A 712 31.77 -2.68 21.59
N LEU A 713 33.09 -2.78 21.75
CA LEU A 713 34.04 -1.77 21.29
C LEU A 713 34.32 -1.82 19.77
N VAL A 714 34.06 -2.94 19.10
CA VAL A 714 34.09 -2.98 17.62
C VAL A 714 33.01 -2.06 17.06
N SER A 715 31.79 -2.13 17.61
CA SER A 715 30.66 -1.30 17.15
C SER A 715 30.69 0.12 17.72
N ALA A 716 31.22 0.31 18.93
CA ALA A 716 31.37 1.61 19.57
C ALA A 716 32.75 1.77 20.24
N PRO A 717 33.80 2.16 19.48
CA PRO A 717 35.18 2.25 19.99
C PRO A 717 35.39 3.20 21.18
N ASN A 718 34.46 4.13 21.39
CA ASN A 718 34.49 5.13 22.47
C ASN A 718 33.53 4.79 23.61
N TYR A 719 33.02 3.56 23.70
CA TYR A 719 32.13 3.17 24.78
C TYR A 719 32.90 3.03 26.10
N ALA A 720 32.99 4.13 26.85
CA ALA A 720 33.81 4.24 28.06
C ALA A 720 33.55 3.14 29.09
N ASN A 721 32.28 2.80 29.34
CA ASN A 721 31.91 1.75 30.27
C ASN A 721 32.45 0.38 29.82
N ALA A 722 32.34 0.05 28.52
CA ALA A 722 32.86 -1.21 28.00
C ALA A 722 34.40 -1.29 28.12
N LYS A 723 35.13 -0.19 27.85
CA LYS A 723 36.59 -0.12 28.07
C LYS A 723 36.97 -0.32 29.54
N TYR A 724 36.24 0.33 30.44
CA TYR A 724 36.46 0.22 31.88
C TYR A 724 36.34 -1.24 32.35
N TYR A 725 35.23 -1.90 32.02
CA TYR A 725 34.99 -3.30 32.41
C TYR A 725 35.88 -4.30 31.65
N LEU A 726 36.33 -3.99 30.43
CA LEU A 726 37.37 -4.76 29.74
C LEU A 726 38.69 -4.76 30.53
N GLY A 727 39.13 -3.59 31.02
CA GLY A 727 40.29 -3.46 31.88
C GLY A 727 40.15 -4.24 33.19
N LEU A 728 38.98 -4.21 33.82
CA LEU A 728 38.69 -5.03 35.01
C LEU A 728 38.70 -6.54 34.71
N ALA A 729 38.16 -6.97 33.57
CA ALA A 729 38.22 -8.39 33.17
C ALA A 729 39.66 -8.86 32.95
N LEU A 730 40.50 -8.03 32.32
CA LEU A 730 41.93 -8.29 32.13
C LEU A 730 42.69 -8.43 33.47
N ILE A 731 42.36 -7.59 34.46
CA ILE A 731 42.86 -7.70 35.83
C ILE A 731 42.54 -9.07 36.44
N GLN A 732 41.29 -9.52 36.35
CA GLN A 732 40.86 -10.81 36.91
C GLN A 732 41.52 -12.00 36.22
N LEU A 733 41.89 -11.85 34.93
CA LEU A 733 42.63 -12.85 34.16
C LEU A 733 44.15 -12.79 34.38
N GLY A 734 44.66 -11.84 35.18
CA GLY A 734 46.09 -11.66 35.43
C GLY A 734 46.86 -11.01 34.27
N ARG A 735 46.17 -10.39 33.32
CA ARG A 735 46.74 -9.72 32.13
C ARG A 735 46.98 -8.23 32.42
N TRP A 736 47.84 -7.96 33.40
CA TRP A 736 48.02 -6.63 34.00
C TRP A 736 48.51 -5.55 33.02
N ASP A 737 49.43 -5.89 32.12
CA ASP A 737 49.98 -4.93 31.14
C ASP A 737 48.92 -4.47 30.14
N GLU A 738 48.09 -5.40 29.67
CA GLU A 738 46.97 -5.08 28.79
C GLU A 738 45.91 -4.25 29.52
N ALA A 739 45.61 -4.58 30.78
CA ALA A 739 44.70 -3.78 31.59
C ALA A 739 45.20 -2.35 31.77
N GLN A 740 46.50 -2.16 32.04
CA GLN A 740 47.10 -0.84 32.16
C GLN A 740 46.94 -0.04 30.86
N ALA A 741 47.21 -0.65 29.70
CA ALA A 741 47.05 0.01 28.41
C ALA A 741 45.60 0.45 28.15
N GLU A 742 44.60 -0.38 28.48
CA GLU A 742 43.19 -0.03 28.34
C GLU A 742 42.77 1.13 29.25
N PHE A 743 43.22 1.14 30.52
CA PHE A 743 42.92 2.25 31.43
C PHE A 743 43.66 3.54 31.05
N GLU A 744 44.89 3.47 30.53
CA GLU A 744 45.60 4.65 29.99
C GLU A 744 44.86 5.23 28.80
N ALA A 745 44.40 4.38 27.88
CA ALA A 745 43.58 4.80 26.75
C ALA A 745 42.24 5.41 27.19
N LEU A 746 41.60 4.85 28.21
CA LEU A 746 40.35 5.38 28.76
C LEU A 746 40.55 6.75 29.44
N LEU A 747 41.65 6.94 30.16
CA LEU A 747 41.96 8.20 30.83
C LEU A 747 42.22 9.34 29.85
N ILE A 748 42.76 9.06 28.66
CA ILE A 748 42.90 10.07 27.59
C ILE A 748 41.54 10.64 27.20
N THR A 749 40.52 9.79 27.09
CA THR A 749 39.16 10.21 26.71
C THR A 749 38.35 10.76 27.89
N ASN A 750 38.67 10.35 29.12
CA ASN A 750 37.97 10.74 30.36
C ASN A 750 38.99 11.25 31.41
N PRO A 751 39.65 12.40 31.16
CA PRO A 751 40.80 12.86 31.95
C PRO A 751 40.46 13.17 33.42
N ASP A 752 39.21 13.49 33.70
CA ASP A 752 38.72 13.87 35.03
C ASP A 752 38.22 12.67 35.85
N SER A 753 38.33 11.43 35.33
CA SER A 753 37.89 10.24 36.06
C SER A 753 38.88 9.87 37.17
N GLU A 754 38.55 10.24 38.41
CA GLU A 754 39.32 9.86 39.61
C GLU A 754 39.39 8.34 39.80
N GLU A 755 38.30 7.64 39.48
CA GLU A 755 38.21 6.18 39.57
C GLU A 755 39.23 5.49 38.65
N VAL A 756 39.30 5.90 37.38
CA VAL A 756 40.26 5.34 36.41
C VAL A 756 41.70 5.63 36.86
N ARG A 757 41.98 6.82 37.39
CA ARG A 757 43.30 7.20 37.90
C ARG A 757 43.74 6.31 39.07
N ALA A 758 42.82 6.05 40.01
CA ALA A 758 43.08 5.18 41.16
C ALA A 758 43.37 3.72 40.74
N VAL A 759 42.60 3.20 39.78
CA VAL A 759 42.85 1.84 39.25
C VAL A 759 44.23 1.76 38.57
N LEU A 760 44.61 2.76 37.79
CA LEU A 760 45.94 2.86 37.15
C LEU A 760 47.10 2.90 38.14
N GLU A 761 46.99 3.69 39.21
CA GLU A 761 48.01 3.73 40.27
C GLU A 761 48.17 2.37 40.94
N SER A 762 47.05 1.67 41.21
CA SER A 762 47.08 0.34 41.81
C SER A 762 47.75 -0.70 40.90
N LEU A 763 47.52 -0.63 39.58
CA LEU A 763 48.16 -1.49 38.58
C LEU A 763 49.67 -1.28 38.54
N ARG A 764 50.12 -0.02 38.56
CA ARG A 764 51.54 0.35 38.52
C ARG A 764 52.29 -0.08 39.79
N GLN A 765 51.68 0.03 40.97
CA GLN A 765 52.27 -0.46 42.23
C GLN A 765 52.41 -2.00 42.25
N LYS A 766 51.47 -2.71 41.63
CA LYS A 766 51.51 -4.17 41.56
C LYS A 766 52.50 -4.69 40.52
N SER A 767 52.66 -3.99 39.40
CA SER A 767 53.70 -4.23 38.40
C SER A 767 55.12 -4.01 38.94
N SER A 768 55.29 -3.10 39.91
CA SER A 768 56.59 -2.80 40.54
C SER A 768 56.95 -3.68 41.74
N SER A 769 56.04 -4.58 42.16
CA SER A 769 56.22 -5.52 43.29
C SER A 769 56.28 -7.00 42.89
N LEU A 770 56.14 -7.30 41.59
CA LEU A 770 56.42 -8.58 40.93
C LEU A 770 57.79 -8.50 40.26
#